data_AF-A0A970GYX8-F1
#
_entry.id   AF-A0A970GYX8-F1
#
_cell.length_a   1.000
_cell.length_b   1.000
_cell.length_c   1.000
_cell.angle_alpha   90.00
_cell.angle_beta   90.00
_cell.angle_gamma   90.00
#
_symmetry.space_group_name_H-M   'P 1'
#
loop_
_entity.id
_entity.type
_entity.pdbx_description
1 polymer ?
#
loop_
_entity_poly.entity_id
_entity_poly.type
_entity_poly.pdbx_seq_one_letter_code
_entity_poly.pdbx_strand_id
1 'polypeptide(L)'
;MKHSTIRFLAVLALAATVGCATRSPETAPPAKAAEAEAATAPGKPLTLAQEAREIINKLRNYSVHTYDDDVLKQVPPALEFVAQHEGIVSNRDVNVVAEVAYYAIRSATRGRDLDICRPTAERLLALEGAPYSWRIEAATYLAAPLAARGDFKAADALYAPFVALDPAKIPVNDWLNAVYRRADLFTQRNDMKGALDYIASMRANPPGNEGLKNLIRERLDGEAVSIYKAFHRYDEALEYSLAKGRRPAALALLTGGLIDDAPRTLKLAREILADDKEPLAARRSAWEWLLGRDDAMVDKYHTAMLGSSARETNAVCTVLRNRLMHATEHNVYGAATPAFFFDQPVTIRVWELYLKTMRLAGQEPEFGPAQYGMLAYAGTGDMRAAVEAAKAGLANDQLKPEERYELALAARTLGLNGNPDTIAKAIAAADAELAGDLAGKDRLKAINRVGTAAVASRNENLARGFAQFSGTVKPVLPKKRYKVKFSPRPIAGAGDWENMPFRPEEQPFTRKYGGADLSFMLTDVATGDRGSAVKGGGRDKHPTTLQIAADEWGIHILQSFYDNRARAFEAGELDAGSYECYIAPGAGQPYTCFLCYPRKDALAYCYHTSYDSPGHRRVNDRHPAKFRSETRFTDDCVMNYVGFSWDNFATLIPTRDSVWDFESVFWGPVASAWNGTESIHGRSTWGELTFDISDADRIRILRAQLFKAVRSYKAEQSPNAPIADCVQGGVFDFWQDDALGDPAFYEQCLRPLEERLDAAAARVKVGMPDDEVVALAQDYLAQWRDIRFTVARLRADYLARSLTE
;
A
#
# COMPACT_ATOMS: atom_id res chain seq x y z
N MET A 1 9.14 -22.66 14.42
CA MET A 1 10.25 -21.73 14.11
C MET A 1 10.26 -21.25 12.65
N LYS A 2 10.20 -22.10 11.61
CA LYS A 2 10.22 -21.62 10.20
C LYS A 2 8.96 -20.87 9.71
N HIS A 3 7.79 -21.07 10.32
CA HIS A 3 6.55 -20.38 9.93
C HIS A 3 6.30 -19.04 10.63
N SER A 4 6.94 -18.78 11.78
CA SER A 4 6.83 -17.49 12.49
C SER A 4 7.71 -16.41 11.87
N THR A 5 8.88 -16.78 11.36
CA THR A 5 9.82 -15.84 10.68
C THR A 5 9.27 -15.33 9.34
N ILE A 6 8.49 -16.16 8.62
CA ILE A 6 7.86 -15.77 7.35
C ILE A 6 6.70 -14.79 7.58
N ARG A 7 5.90 -14.96 8.64
CA ARG A 7 4.88 -13.98 9.04
C ARG A 7 5.50 -12.68 9.54
N PHE A 8 6.61 -12.73 10.25
CA PHE A 8 7.32 -11.55 10.76
C PHE A 8 7.90 -10.68 9.62
N LEU A 9 8.45 -11.31 8.56
CA LEU A 9 8.96 -10.61 7.38
C LEU A 9 7.84 -10.04 6.49
N ALA A 10 6.70 -10.75 6.36
CA ALA A 10 5.53 -10.25 5.62
C ALA A 10 4.89 -9.03 6.31
N VAL A 11 4.91 -9.00 7.64
CA VAL A 11 4.36 -7.90 8.46
C VAL A 11 5.28 -6.68 8.49
N LEU A 12 6.61 -6.85 8.51
CA LEU A 12 7.58 -5.75 8.40
C LEU A 12 7.56 -5.10 7.01
N ALA A 13 7.34 -5.88 5.95
CA ALA A 13 7.14 -5.35 4.60
C ALA A 13 5.81 -4.57 4.45
N LEU A 14 4.78 -4.93 5.23
CA LEU A 14 3.50 -4.22 5.27
C LEU A 14 3.54 -2.96 6.17
N ALA A 15 4.27 -2.98 7.28
CA ALA A 15 4.39 -1.81 8.16
C ALA A 15 5.17 -0.66 7.50
N ALA A 16 6.12 -0.97 6.61
CA ALA A 16 6.83 0.03 5.81
C ALA A 16 5.97 0.68 4.71
N THR A 17 4.82 0.09 4.35
CA THR A 17 3.90 0.63 3.33
C THR A 17 2.74 1.46 3.91
N VAL A 18 2.45 1.35 5.21
CA VAL A 18 1.36 2.11 5.87
C VAL A 18 1.81 3.50 6.34
N GLY A 19 3.11 3.71 6.60
CA GLY A 19 3.67 5.00 7.02
C GLY A 19 3.70 6.11 5.95
N CYS A 20 3.18 5.86 4.75
CA CYS A 20 3.07 6.85 3.67
C CYS A 20 1.61 7.13 3.29
N ALA A 21 0.80 7.53 4.27
CA ALA A 21 -0.40 8.32 3.99
C ALA A 21 0.04 9.71 3.48
N THR A 22 -0.21 9.95 2.20
CA THR A 22 0.08 11.21 1.51
C THR A 22 -0.66 12.38 2.17
N ARG A 23 0.09 13.30 2.78
CA ARG A 23 -0.35 14.70 2.93
C ARG A 23 -0.64 15.23 1.53
N SER A 24 -1.82 15.79 1.33
CA SER A 24 -2.03 16.71 0.21
C SER A 24 -0.99 17.83 0.32
N PRO A 25 -0.39 18.31 -0.80
CA PRO A 25 0.38 19.54 -0.74
C PRO A 25 -0.55 20.63 -0.19
N GLU A 26 -0.14 21.26 0.90
CA GLU A 26 -0.76 22.50 1.34
C GLU A 26 -0.83 23.41 0.11
N THR A 27 -2.07 23.75 -0.29
CA THR A 27 -2.29 24.94 -1.10
C THR A 27 -1.51 26.05 -0.42
N ALA A 28 -0.55 26.63 -1.14
CA ALA A 28 0.11 27.84 -0.71
C ALA A 28 -0.97 28.80 -0.17
N PRO A 29 -0.78 29.39 1.02
CA PRO A 29 -1.73 30.38 1.50
C PRO A 29 -1.92 31.41 0.38
N PRO A 30 -3.16 31.88 0.11
CA PRO A 30 -3.39 32.88 -0.91
C PRO A 30 -2.40 34.01 -0.68
N ALA A 31 -1.68 34.38 -1.74
CA ALA A 31 -0.74 35.49 -1.72
C ALA A 31 -1.46 36.65 -1.02
N LYS A 32 -1.02 36.95 0.21
CA LYS A 32 -1.34 38.24 0.80
C LYS A 32 -0.88 39.24 -0.24
N ALA A 33 -1.84 40.01 -0.73
CA ALA A 33 -1.58 41.16 -1.57
C ALA A 33 -0.36 41.87 -1.00
N ALA A 34 0.59 42.19 -1.87
CA ALA A 34 1.73 43.01 -1.56
C ALA A 34 1.21 44.33 -0.98
N GLU A 35 1.02 44.37 0.33
CA GLU A 35 1.02 45.59 1.10
C GLU A 35 2.43 46.13 0.94
N ALA A 36 2.49 47.24 0.20
CA ALA A 36 3.66 48.04 -0.02
C ALA A 36 4.55 48.06 1.23
N GLU A 37 5.85 47.92 1.01
CA GLU A 37 6.90 48.32 1.95
C GLU A 37 6.66 49.78 2.36
N ALA A 38 5.80 49.98 3.35
CA ALA A 38 5.82 51.15 4.18
C ALA A 38 7.09 51.02 5.01
N ALA A 39 8.09 51.83 4.67
CA ALA A 39 9.34 51.98 5.42
C ALA A 39 9.02 52.14 6.91
N THR A 40 9.08 51.03 7.65
CA THR A 40 8.99 51.01 9.10
C THR A 40 10.25 51.68 9.63
N ALA A 41 10.06 52.75 10.38
CA ALA A 41 11.08 53.35 11.22
C ALA A 41 11.89 52.26 11.96
N PRO A 42 13.21 52.46 12.20
CA PRO A 42 14.05 51.43 12.80
C PRO A 42 13.42 50.96 14.11
N GLY A 43 12.95 49.71 14.11
CA GLY A 43 12.38 49.06 15.28
C GLY A 43 13.41 49.13 16.41
N LYS A 44 12.94 49.39 17.63
CA LYS A 44 13.80 49.34 18.82
C LYS A 44 14.60 48.04 18.80
N PRO A 45 15.92 48.06 19.11
CA PRO A 45 16.71 46.84 19.20
C PRO A 45 16.00 45.84 20.13
N LEU A 46 15.89 44.60 19.68
CA LEU A 46 15.28 43.53 20.47
C LEU A 46 16.05 43.41 21.80
N THR A 47 15.31 43.20 22.88
CA THR A 47 15.95 42.80 24.14
C THR A 47 16.53 41.40 23.97
N LEU A 48 17.59 41.09 24.73
CA LEU A 48 18.22 39.75 24.75
C LEU A 48 17.20 38.61 24.88
N ALA A 49 16.19 38.79 25.75
CA ALA A 49 15.14 37.81 25.97
C ALA A 49 14.19 37.62 24.77
N GLN A 50 14.00 38.65 23.94
CA GLN A 50 13.20 38.54 22.72
C GLN A 50 13.96 37.81 21.62
N GLU A 51 15.24 38.15 21.43
CA GLU A 51 16.11 37.48 20.46
C GLU A 51 16.29 35.99 20.78
N ALA A 52 16.60 35.67 22.05
CA ALA A 52 16.68 34.29 22.52
C ALA A 52 15.38 33.51 22.27
N ARG A 53 14.22 34.15 22.45
CA ARG A 53 12.91 33.50 22.26
C ARG A 53 12.62 33.21 20.78
N GLU A 54 13.06 34.06 19.86
CA GLU A 54 12.96 33.77 18.42
C GLU A 54 13.81 32.57 18.02
N ILE A 55 15.04 32.48 18.55
CA ILE A 55 15.94 31.35 18.33
C ILE A 55 15.35 30.07 18.92
N ILE A 56 14.89 30.12 20.17
CA ILE A 56 14.24 28.97 20.84
C ILE A 56 13.00 28.52 20.07
N ASN A 57 12.19 29.44 19.54
CA ASN A 57 11.02 29.06 18.75
C ASN A 57 11.41 28.34 17.46
N LYS A 58 12.49 28.76 16.79
CA LYS A 58 13.04 28.02 15.63
C LYS A 58 13.53 26.63 16.04
N LEU A 59 14.16 26.52 17.22
CA LEU A 59 14.59 25.24 17.82
C LEU A 59 13.45 24.40 18.44
N ARG A 60 12.21 24.93 18.56
CA ARG A 60 11.05 24.22 19.13
C ARG A 60 9.98 23.87 18.09
N ASN A 61 9.81 24.68 17.05
CA ASN A 61 8.77 24.53 16.03
C ASN A 61 9.14 23.41 15.04
N TYR A 62 9.06 22.17 15.54
CA TYR A 62 9.27 20.98 14.75
C TYR A 62 8.03 20.10 14.84
N SER A 63 7.39 19.88 13.69
CA SER A 63 6.37 18.84 13.58
C SER A 63 7.04 17.47 13.58
N VAL A 64 6.29 16.40 13.82
CA VAL A 64 6.79 15.00 13.75
C VAL A 64 7.32 14.62 12.35
N HIS A 65 7.23 15.53 11.36
CA HIS A 65 7.61 15.32 9.95
C HIS A 65 8.79 16.17 9.45
N THR A 66 9.48 16.94 10.30
CA THR A 66 10.71 17.65 9.89
C THR A 66 11.90 16.69 9.91
N TYR A 67 12.65 16.62 8.82
CA TYR A 67 13.87 15.80 8.69
C TYR A 67 14.97 16.31 9.63
N ASP A 68 15.80 15.39 10.15
CA ASP A 68 16.86 15.71 11.12
C ASP A 68 17.86 16.77 10.59
N ASP A 69 18.08 16.83 9.27
CA ASP A 69 18.94 17.82 8.61
C ASP A 69 18.42 19.27 8.72
N ASP A 70 17.10 19.46 8.73
CA ASP A 70 16.52 20.82 8.84
C ASP A 70 16.62 21.36 10.26
N VAL A 71 16.64 20.46 11.26
CA VAL A 71 16.86 20.78 12.67
C VAL A 71 18.32 21.20 12.90
N LEU A 72 19.27 20.49 12.30
CA LEU A 72 20.70 20.80 12.45
C LEU A 72 21.08 22.16 11.85
N LYS A 73 20.41 22.62 10.79
CA LYS A 73 20.65 23.97 10.22
C LYS A 73 20.38 25.11 11.20
N GLN A 74 19.54 24.90 12.21
CA GLN A 74 19.22 25.91 13.22
C GLN A 74 20.20 25.93 14.40
N VAL A 75 21.09 24.94 14.50
CA VAL A 75 22.07 24.82 15.60
C VAL A 75 23.20 25.86 15.48
N PRO A 76 23.87 26.06 14.32
CA PRO A 76 24.95 27.05 14.22
C PRO A 76 24.53 28.48 14.58
N PRO A 77 23.37 29.02 14.11
CA PRO A 77 22.91 30.34 14.53
C PRO A 77 22.68 30.47 16.05
N ALA A 78 22.21 29.40 16.69
CA ALA A 78 22.04 29.38 18.14
C ALA A 78 23.38 29.38 18.88
N LEU A 79 24.40 28.69 18.36
CA LEU A 79 25.75 28.69 18.92
C LEU A 79 26.43 30.05 18.74
N GLU A 80 26.23 30.71 17.59
CA GLU A 80 26.69 32.08 17.37
C GLU A 80 26.08 33.05 18.39
N PHE A 81 24.77 32.95 18.63
CA PHE A 81 24.10 33.75 19.67
C PHE A 81 24.70 33.50 21.06
N VAL A 82 24.95 32.24 21.42
CA VAL A 82 25.57 31.90 22.72
C VAL A 82 26.98 32.48 22.83
N ALA A 83 27.78 32.43 21.76
CA ALA A 83 29.14 32.97 21.73
C ALA A 83 29.16 34.51 21.79
N GLN A 84 28.24 35.19 21.10
CA GLN A 84 28.14 36.66 21.09
C GLN A 84 27.80 37.24 22.46
N HIS A 85 27.13 36.45 23.31
CA HIS A 85 26.69 36.84 24.64
C HIS A 85 27.55 36.20 25.75
N GLU A 86 28.75 35.73 25.39
CA GLU A 86 29.73 35.20 26.33
C GLU A 86 30.28 36.33 27.23
N GLY A 87 30.18 36.17 28.55
CA GLY A 87 30.65 37.17 29.53
C GLY A 87 29.57 38.03 30.20
N ILE A 88 28.29 37.79 29.92
CA ILE A 88 27.20 38.40 30.67
C ILE A 88 27.24 37.93 32.15
N VAL A 89 27.18 38.89 33.08
CA VAL A 89 27.29 38.65 34.54
C VAL A 89 25.95 38.77 35.29
N SER A 90 24.88 39.16 34.60
CA SER A 90 23.53 39.27 35.17
C SER A 90 22.88 37.88 35.25
N ASN A 91 22.51 37.42 36.45
CA ASN A 91 21.88 36.10 36.65
C ASN A 91 20.63 35.86 35.79
N ARG A 92 19.88 36.92 35.46
CA ARG A 92 18.69 36.81 34.60
C ARG A 92 19.07 36.55 33.15
N ASP A 93 20.06 37.27 32.65
CA ASP A 93 20.49 37.21 31.26
C ASP A 93 21.36 35.96 30.99
N VAL A 94 22.12 35.50 31.99
CA VAL A 94 22.82 34.21 31.97
C VAL A 94 21.86 33.05 31.74
N ASN A 95 20.70 33.05 32.42
CA ASN A 95 19.69 31.99 32.24
C ASN A 95 19.03 32.02 30.86
N VAL A 96 18.88 33.20 30.25
CA VAL A 96 18.35 33.34 28.88
C VAL A 96 19.31 32.73 27.86
N VAL A 97 20.61 33.01 27.98
CA VAL A 97 21.64 32.42 27.11
C VAL A 97 21.77 30.91 27.35
N ALA A 98 21.69 30.47 28.61
CA ALA A 98 21.72 29.04 28.96
C ALA A 98 20.50 28.27 28.41
N GLU A 99 19.33 28.89 28.30
CA GLU A 99 18.15 28.26 27.69
C GLU A 99 18.36 28.01 26.19
N VAL A 100 18.94 28.99 25.46
CA VAL A 100 19.30 28.81 24.05
C VAL A 100 20.33 27.68 23.88
N ALA A 101 21.36 27.66 24.73
CA ALA A 101 22.35 26.59 24.76
C ALA A 101 21.72 25.21 24.97
N TYR A 102 20.78 25.10 25.92
CA TYR A 102 20.03 23.86 26.18
C TYR A 102 19.27 23.37 24.93
N TYR A 103 18.50 24.24 24.26
CA TYR A 103 17.74 23.85 23.07
C TYR A 103 18.62 23.54 21.86
N ALA A 104 19.77 24.20 21.73
CA ALA A 104 20.77 23.87 20.70
C ALA A 104 21.34 22.45 20.95
N ILE A 105 21.76 22.14 22.17
CA ILE A 105 22.25 20.81 22.57
C ILE A 105 21.20 19.73 22.33
N ARG A 106 19.95 19.97 22.73
CA ARG A 106 18.84 19.02 22.54
C ARG A 106 18.57 18.76 21.05
N SER A 107 18.66 19.80 20.22
CA SER A 107 18.50 19.71 18.77
C SER A 107 19.65 18.95 18.11
N ALA A 108 20.90 19.21 18.52
CA ALA A 108 22.08 18.49 18.05
C ALA A 108 22.05 17.01 18.45
N THR A 109 21.64 16.70 19.68
CA THR A 109 21.44 15.32 20.17
C THR A 109 20.45 14.57 19.27
N ARG A 110 19.33 15.22 18.92
CA ARG A 110 18.30 14.64 18.05
C ARG A 110 18.81 14.42 16.62
N GLY A 111 19.53 15.40 16.07
CA GLY A 111 20.18 15.30 14.76
C GLY A 111 21.41 14.39 14.73
N ARG A 112 21.77 13.76 15.86
CA ARG A 112 22.93 12.86 16.01
C ARG A 112 24.29 13.50 15.71
N ASP A 113 24.41 14.83 15.77
CA ASP A 113 25.69 15.51 15.75
C ASP A 113 26.20 15.70 17.18
N LEU A 114 27.10 14.82 17.61
CA LEU A 114 27.61 14.73 18.98
C LEU A 114 28.89 15.54 19.22
N ASP A 115 29.29 16.39 18.26
CA ASP A 115 30.50 17.22 18.38
C ASP A 115 30.21 18.73 18.29
N ILE A 116 29.24 19.15 17.47
CA ILE A 116 28.98 20.57 17.19
C ILE A 116 28.70 21.43 18.43
N CYS A 117 28.07 20.87 19.47
CA CYS A 117 27.74 21.58 20.71
C CYS A 117 28.70 21.27 21.87
N ARG A 118 29.79 20.53 21.67
CA ARG A 118 30.63 20.03 22.78
C ARG A 118 31.13 21.13 23.74
N PRO A 119 31.74 22.24 23.28
CA PRO A 119 32.21 23.30 24.19
C PRO A 119 31.05 24.01 24.93
N THR A 120 29.87 24.05 24.30
CA THR A 120 28.67 24.66 24.89
C THR A 120 28.05 23.74 25.94
N ALA A 121 28.07 22.42 25.71
CA ALA A 121 27.61 21.42 26.67
C ALA A 121 28.52 21.36 27.91
N GLU A 122 29.84 21.44 27.74
CA GLU A 122 30.80 21.51 28.86
C GLU A 122 30.54 22.73 29.74
N ARG A 123 30.35 23.90 29.11
CA ARG A 123 30.01 25.15 29.82
C ARG A 123 28.66 25.08 30.54
N LEU A 124 27.62 24.58 29.86
CA LEU A 124 26.29 24.45 30.46
C LEU A 124 26.28 23.46 31.65
N LEU A 125 27.04 22.36 31.55
CA LEU A 125 27.18 21.39 32.63
C LEU A 125 27.84 22.01 33.88
N ALA A 126 28.85 22.85 33.67
CA ALA A 126 29.59 23.54 34.73
C ALA A 126 28.87 24.78 35.31
N LEU A 127 27.82 25.28 34.64
CA LEU A 127 27.13 26.50 35.04
C LEU A 127 26.31 26.30 36.34
N GLU A 128 26.82 26.82 37.45
CA GLU A 128 26.10 26.83 38.72
C GLU A 128 24.85 27.72 38.65
N GLY A 129 23.74 27.26 39.22
CA GLY A 129 22.45 27.97 39.19
C GLY A 129 21.57 27.69 37.97
N ALA A 130 22.09 27.05 36.91
CA ALA A 130 21.27 26.58 35.79
C ALA A 130 20.34 25.43 36.22
N PRO A 131 19.12 25.33 35.66
CA PRO A 131 18.20 24.22 35.91
C PRO A 131 18.86 22.85 35.72
N TYR A 132 18.63 21.93 36.66
CA TYR A 132 19.22 20.58 36.61
C TYR A 132 18.84 19.82 35.34
N SER A 133 17.60 19.95 34.87
CA SER A 133 17.16 19.38 33.59
C SER A 133 18.06 19.77 32.41
N TRP A 134 18.58 21.00 32.38
CA TRP A 134 19.44 21.48 31.30
C TRP A 134 20.86 20.91 31.42
N ARG A 135 21.38 20.86 32.65
CA ARG A 135 22.70 20.30 32.94
C ARG A 135 22.75 18.79 32.69
N ILE A 136 21.67 18.06 32.99
CA ILE A 136 21.55 16.62 32.70
C ILE A 136 21.46 16.36 31.18
N GLU A 137 20.80 17.24 30.43
CA GLU A 137 20.78 17.15 28.96
C GLU A 137 22.20 17.36 28.38
N ALA A 138 22.93 18.37 28.89
CA ALA A 138 24.33 18.59 28.53
C ALA A 138 25.24 17.40 28.90
N ALA A 139 25.06 16.82 30.09
CA ALA A 139 25.74 15.60 30.49
C ALA A 139 25.41 14.44 29.53
N THR A 140 24.17 14.35 29.05
CA THR A 140 23.74 13.32 28.09
C THR A 140 24.40 13.48 26.73
N TYR A 141 24.48 14.70 26.22
CA TYR A 141 25.20 15.01 25.00
C TYR A 141 26.67 14.61 25.09
N LEU A 142 27.34 14.94 26.20
CA LEU A 142 28.75 14.61 26.42
C LEU A 142 29.00 13.13 26.69
N ALA A 143 28.05 12.43 27.32
CA ALA A 143 28.15 11.00 27.62
C ALA A 143 28.02 10.13 26.36
N ALA A 144 27.21 10.55 25.38
CA ALA A 144 26.95 9.78 24.17
C ALA A 144 28.22 9.38 23.37
N PRO A 145 29.15 10.29 23.02
CA PRO A 145 30.38 9.90 22.34
C PRO A 145 31.33 9.07 23.22
N LEU A 146 31.28 9.22 24.55
CA LEU A 146 32.06 8.39 25.50
C LEU A 146 31.54 6.95 25.53
N ALA A 147 30.22 6.77 25.55
CA ALA A 147 29.60 5.45 25.51
C ALA A 147 29.81 4.77 24.16
N ALA A 148 29.73 5.51 23.04
CA ALA A 148 29.98 5.00 21.70
C ALA A 148 31.38 4.41 21.50
N ARG A 149 32.39 4.94 22.21
CA ARG A 149 33.77 4.42 22.23
C ARG A 149 34.03 3.37 23.34
N GLY A 150 33.01 2.97 24.08
CA GLY A 150 33.11 1.99 25.16
C GLY A 150 33.61 2.52 26.52
N ASP A 151 33.77 3.85 26.67
CA ASP A 151 34.22 4.48 27.91
C ASP A 151 33.04 4.79 28.85
N PHE A 152 32.36 3.72 29.27
CA PHE A 152 31.17 3.81 30.13
C PHE A 152 31.49 4.39 31.52
N LYS A 153 32.74 4.27 31.98
CA LYS A 153 33.17 4.84 33.27
C LYS A 153 33.22 6.37 33.19
N ALA A 154 33.77 6.94 32.12
CA ALA A 154 33.76 8.39 31.92
C ALA A 154 32.34 8.91 31.66
N ALA A 155 31.51 8.15 30.92
CA ALA A 155 30.11 8.49 30.72
C ALA A 155 29.33 8.53 32.06
N ASP A 156 29.51 7.53 32.92
CA ASP A 156 28.85 7.46 34.23
C ASP A 156 29.26 8.60 35.16
N ALA A 157 30.52 9.03 35.10
CA ALA A 157 31.05 10.13 35.89
C ALA A 157 30.34 11.48 35.63
N LEU A 158 29.72 11.65 34.46
CA LEU A 158 28.92 12.84 34.14
C LEU A 158 27.56 12.86 34.86
N TYR A 159 27.01 11.69 35.18
CA TYR A 159 25.70 11.57 35.82
C TYR A 159 25.77 11.36 37.33
N ALA A 160 26.84 10.72 37.82
CA ALA A 160 27.03 10.40 39.23
C ALA A 160 26.84 11.60 40.20
N PRO A 161 27.28 12.82 39.88
CA PRO A 161 27.06 13.98 40.74
C PRO A 161 25.57 14.29 40.98
N PHE A 162 24.72 14.15 39.96
CA PHE A 162 23.29 14.45 40.08
C PHE A 162 22.54 13.42 40.93
N VAL A 163 22.91 12.15 40.84
CA VAL A 163 22.30 11.08 41.64
C VAL A 163 22.71 11.17 43.11
N ALA A 164 23.91 11.69 43.39
CA ALA A 164 24.42 11.91 44.74
C ALA A 164 23.82 13.14 45.46
N LEU A 165 23.07 13.99 44.74
CA LEU A 165 22.42 15.16 45.35
C LEU A 165 21.29 14.74 46.29
N ASP A 166 21.14 15.49 47.39
CA ASP A 166 19.96 15.42 48.25
C ASP A 166 18.70 15.79 47.44
N PRO A 167 17.70 14.91 47.34
CA PRO A 167 16.51 15.14 46.51
C PRO A 167 15.52 16.15 47.07
N ALA A 168 15.77 16.68 48.27
CA ALA A 168 15.16 17.94 48.70
C ALA A 168 15.72 19.17 47.96
N LYS A 169 16.87 19.03 47.26
CA LYS A 169 17.61 20.11 46.58
C LYS A 169 17.63 19.98 45.05
N ILE A 170 17.04 18.91 44.50
CA ILE A 170 16.86 18.68 43.06
C ILE A 170 15.42 18.24 42.80
N PRO A 171 14.73 18.74 41.77
CA PRO A 171 13.41 18.25 41.40
C PRO A 171 13.45 16.73 41.16
N VAL A 172 12.50 15.99 41.74
CA VAL A 172 12.49 14.51 41.68
C VAL A 172 12.55 13.96 40.26
N ASN A 173 11.93 14.63 39.29
CA ASN A 173 11.96 14.20 37.89
C ASN A 173 13.35 14.34 37.26
N ASP A 174 14.13 15.35 37.67
CA ASP A 174 15.51 15.53 37.20
C ASP A 174 16.42 14.48 37.83
N TRP A 175 16.23 14.19 39.13
CA TRP A 175 16.94 13.11 39.80
C TRP A 175 16.64 11.75 39.14
N LEU A 176 15.36 11.45 38.88
CA LEU A 176 14.96 10.23 38.17
C LEU A 176 15.57 10.17 36.76
N ASN A 177 15.60 11.28 36.02
CA ASN A 177 16.22 11.34 34.70
C ASN A 177 17.72 10.97 34.78
N ALA A 178 18.46 11.52 35.74
CA ALA A 178 19.86 11.13 35.96
C ALA A 178 20.02 9.64 36.30
N VAL A 179 19.12 9.08 37.12
CA VAL A 179 19.10 7.64 37.41
C VAL A 179 18.84 6.82 36.14
N TYR A 180 17.87 7.20 35.31
CA TYR A 180 17.57 6.50 34.06
C TYR A 180 18.73 6.55 33.08
N ARG A 181 19.40 7.70 32.94
CA ARG A 181 20.59 7.82 32.08
C ARG A 181 21.73 6.91 32.54
N ARG A 182 21.95 6.76 33.85
CA ARG A 182 22.93 5.80 34.37
C ARG A 182 22.53 4.37 34.08
N ALA A 183 21.25 4.01 34.24
CA ALA A 183 20.75 2.68 33.89
C ALA A 183 20.91 2.39 32.39
N ASP A 184 20.68 3.39 31.53
CA ASP A 184 20.83 3.26 30.07
C ASP A 184 22.28 2.95 29.66
N LEU A 185 23.30 3.43 30.39
CA LEU A 185 24.71 3.03 30.16
C LEU A 185 24.92 1.51 30.34
N PHE A 186 24.20 0.87 31.26
CA PHE A 186 24.22 -0.59 31.39
C PHE A 186 23.50 -1.28 30.22
N THR A 187 22.41 -0.69 29.72
CA THR A 187 21.71 -1.19 28.53
C THR A 187 22.60 -1.09 27.29
N GLN A 188 23.27 0.03 27.07
CA GLN A 188 24.18 0.26 25.93
C GLN A 188 25.40 -0.67 25.92
N ARG A 189 25.87 -1.13 27.10
CA ARG A 189 26.93 -2.16 27.21
C ARG A 189 26.40 -3.59 27.19
N ASN A 190 25.12 -3.79 26.87
CA ASN A 190 24.44 -5.09 26.85
C ASN A 190 24.44 -5.83 28.20
N ASP A 191 24.38 -5.10 29.33
CA ASP A 191 24.35 -5.64 30.69
C ASP A 191 23.00 -5.41 31.38
N MET A 192 22.02 -6.23 31.02
CA MET A 192 20.68 -6.17 31.61
C MET A 192 20.69 -6.35 33.13
N LYS A 193 21.50 -7.29 33.64
CA LYS A 193 21.54 -7.62 35.06
C LYS A 193 22.06 -6.43 35.86
N GLY A 194 23.14 -5.80 35.42
CA GLY A 194 23.68 -4.60 36.05
C GLY A 194 22.70 -3.43 36.03
N ALA A 195 21.96 -3.24 34.93
CA ALA A 195 20.91 -2.22 34.85
C ALA A 195 19.81 -2.44 35.89
N LEU A 196 19.30 -3.68 35.98
CA LEU A 196 18.24 -4.06 36.92
C LEU A 196 18.72 -4.01 38.38
N ASP A 197 19.94 -4.47 38.67
CA ASP A 197 20.54 -4.38 40.01
C ASP A 197 20.70 -2.92 40.44
N TYR A 198 21.12 -2.05 39.52
CA TYR A 198 21.22 -0.61 39.78
C TYR A 198 19.86 0.02 40.09
N ILE A 199 18.84 -0.23 39.26
CA ILE A 199 17.47 0.24 39.52
C ILE A 199 16.94 -0.30 40.85
N ALA A 200 17.15 -1.58 41.14
CA ALA A 200 16.75 -2.20 42.40
C ALA A 200 17.43 -1.54 43.61
N SER A 201 18.71 -1.18 43.50
CA SER A 201 19.45 -0.49 44.56
C SER A 201 18.88 0.91 44.85
N MET A 202 18.58 1.69 43.80
CA MET A 202 17.97 3.01 43.94
C MET A 202 16.55 2.93 44.51
N ARG A 203 15.82 1.87 44.17
CA ARG A 203 14.46 1.60 44.65
C ARG A 203 14.42 1.17 46.12
N ALA A 204 15.45 0.49 46.62
CA ALA A 204 15.47 -0.06 47.97
C ALA A 204 15.49 1.05 49.05
N ASN A 205 16.25 2.12 48.80
CA ASN A 205 16.33 3.27 49.70
C ASN A 205 16.16 4.58 48.94
N PRO A 206 14.94 4.85 48.43
CA PRO A 206 14.70 6.05 47.67
C PRO A 206 14.68 7.26 48.63
N PRO A 207 15.09 8.42 48.12
CA PRO A 207 15.17 9.66 48.88
C PRO A 207 13.78 10.26 49.17
N GLY A 208 13.68 11.09 50.22
CA GLY A 208 12.48 11.89 50.52
C GLY A 208 11.56 11.34 51.62
N ASN A 209 10.37 11.93 51.76
CA ASN A 209 9.31 11.44 52.67
C ASN A 209 8.57 10.22 52.07
N GLU A 210 7.76 9.51 52.85
CA GLU A 210 7.12 8.26 52.38
C GLU A 210 6.22 8.44 51.14
N GLY A 211 5.55 9.57 50.97
CA GLY A 211 4.78 9.86 49.76
C GLY A 211 5.68 9.96 48.51
N LEU A 212 6.79 10.69 48.63
CA LEU A 212 7.77 10.83 47.55
C LEU A 212 8.51 9.52 47.26
N LYS A 213 8.86 8.76 48.30
CA LYS A 213 9.45 7.42 48.16
C LYS A 213 8.56 6.49 47.37
N ASN A 214 7.26 6.50 47.63
CA ASN A 214 6.31 5.66 46.89
C ASN A 214 6.23 6.06 45.41
N LEU A 215 6.19 7.36 45.10
CA LEU A 215 6.25 7.86 43.73
C LEU A 215 7.55 7.42 43.03
N ILE A 216 8.71 7.55 43.69
CA ILE A 216 10.01 7.15 43.14
C ILE A 216 10.04 5.64 42.89
N ARG A 217 9.58 4.82 43.84
CA ARG A 217 9.49 3.36 43.67
C ARG A 217 8.65 3.00 42.46
N GLU A 218 7.50 3.63 42.30
CA GLU A 218 6.62 3.42 41.15
C GLU A 218 7.31 3.82 39.83
N ARG A 219 8.02 4.95 39.79
CA ARG A 219 8.73 5.40 38.60
C ARG A 219 9.88 4.45 38.22
N LEU A 220 10.66 4.00 39.20
CA LEU A 220 11.75 3.03 39.01
C LEU A 220 11.24 1.64 38.60
N ASP A 221 10.09 1.20 39.13
CA ASP A 221 9.44 -0.03 38.67
C ASP A 221 9.07 0.06 37.18
N GLY A 222 8.76 1.27 36.67
CA GLY A 222 8.45 1.50 35.26
C GLY A 222 9.71 1.43 34.39
N GLU A 223 10.82 1.97 34.90
CA GLU A 223 12.12 1.88 34.23
C GLU A 223 12.63 0.43 34.15
N ALA A 224 12.44 -0.37 35.20
CA ALA A 224 12.76 -1.79 35.16
C ALA A 224 12.02 -2.52 34.02
N VAL A 225 10.76 -2.19 33.77
CA VAL A 225 9.99 -2.71 32.63
C VAL A 225 10.58 -2.24 31.29
N SER A 226 10.95 -0.96 31.18
CA SER A 226 11.63 -0.43 29.99
C SER A 226 12.94 -1.16 29.69
N ILE A 227 13.74 -1.48 30.72
CA ILE A 227 14.97 -2.26 30.59
C ILE A 227 14.67 -3.65 30.03
N TYR A 228 13.73 -4.42 30.61
CA TYR A 228 13.36 -5.73 30.05
C TYR A 228 12.93 -5.63 28.58
N LYS A 229 12.16 -4.59 28.22
CA LYS A 229 11.74 -4.35 26.83
C LYS A 229 12.91 -4.06 25.89
N ALA A 230 13.92 -3.30 26.35
CA ALA A 230 15.12 -2.99 25.56
C ALA A 230 15.92 -4.26 25.23
N PHE A 231 15.87 -5.27 26.09
CA PHE A 231 16.47 -6.59 25.88
C PHE A 231 15.50 -7.64 25.29
N HIS A 232 14.32 -7.22 24.83
CA HIS A 232 13.28 -8.09 24.27
C HIS A 232 12.80 -9.21 25.22
N ARG A 233 12.88 -9.00 26.53
CA ARG A 233 12.46 -9.94 27.58
C ARG A 233 11.03 -9.66 28.05
N TYR A 234 10.07 -9.74 27.14
CA TYR A 234 8.69 -9.31 27.40
C TYR A 234 7.97 -10.16 28.47
N ASP A 235 8.21 -11.47 28.52
CA ASP A 235 7.61 -12.35 29.54
C ASP A 235 8.10 -11.99 30.96
N GLU A 236 9.39 -11.71 31.13
CA GLU A 236 9.92 -11.25 32.42
C GLU A 236 9.42 -9.85 32.79
N ALA A 237 9.27 -8.96 31.81
CA ALA A 237 8.66 -7.66 32.02
C ALA A 237 7.21 -7.79 32.53
N LEU A 238 6.47 -8.77 31.99
CA LEU A 238 5.10 -9.07 32.39
C LEU A 238 5.05 -9.63 33.82
N GLU A 239 5.83 -10.66 34.12
CA GLU A 239 5.88 -11.26 35.46
C GLU A 239 6.36 -10.25 36.52
N TYR A 240 7.34 -9.41 36.18
CA TYR A 240 7.77 -8.32 37.04
C TYR A 240 6.62 -7.32 37.32
N SER A 241 5.91 -6.90 36.27
CA SER A 241 4.78 -5.97 36.41
C SER A 241 3.68 -6.55 37.30
N LEU A 242 3.34 -7.83 37.12
CA LEU A 242 2.36 -8.54 37.95
C LEU A 242 2.82 -8.66 39.41
N ALA A 243 4.08 -9.04 39.65
CA ALA A 243 4.65 -9.16 41.00
C ALA A 243 4.70 -7.82 41.75
N LYS A 244 4.78 -6.69 41.03
CA LYS A 244 4.69 -5.33 41.60
C LYS A 244 3.26 -4.78 41.71
N GLY A 245 2.24 -5.59 41.38
CA GLY A 245 0.84 -5.16 41.38
C GLY A 245 0.48 -4.14 40.29
N ARG A 246 1.32 -4.00 39.26
CA ARG A 246 1.15 -3.02 38.18
C ARG A 246 0.30 -3.57 37.05
N ARG A 247 -0.95 -3.90 37.37
CA ARG A 247 -1.90 -4.50 36.41
C ARG A 247 -2.03 -3.70 35.10
N PRO A 248 -2.14 -2.35 35.10
CA PRO A 248 -2.21 -1.61 33.83
C PRO A 248 -0.96 -1.73 32.95
N ALA A 249 0.23 -1.79 33.54
CA ALA A 249 1.48 -1.97 32.80
C ALA A 249 1.59 -3.40 32.23
N ALA A 250 1.19 -4.40 33.03
CA ALA A 250 1.09 -5.79 32.57
C ALA A 250 0.10 -5.93 31.41
N LEU A 251 -1.06 -5.27 31.48
CA LEU A 251 -2.03 -5.25 30.39
C LEU A 251 -1.43 -4.63 29.13
N ALA A 252 -0.75 -3.48 29.25
CA ALA A 252 -0.13 -2.82 28.10
C ALA A 252 0.92 -3.69 27.38
N LEU A 253 1.66 -4.55 28.11
CA LEU A 253 2.59 -5.52 27.54
C LEU A 253 1.86 -6.60 26.73
N LEU A 254 0.77 -7.13 27.29
CA LEU A 254 -0.06 -8.16 26.66
C LEU A 254 -0.80 -7.63 25.43
N THR A 255 -1.37 -6.41 25.51
CA THR A 255 -2.11 -5.82 24.40
C THR A 255 -1.22 -5.29 23.28
N GLY A 256 0.07 -5.07 23.55
CA GLY A 256 1.06 -4.62 22.57
C GLY A 256 1.45 -5.66 21.52
N GLY A 257 0.90 -6.88 21.57
CA GLY A 257 1.10 -7.91 20.54
C GLY A 257 2.46 -8.60 20.55
N LEU A 258 3.24 -8.41 21.62
CA LEU A 258 4.57 -9.02 21.80
C LEU A 258 4.52 -10.29 22.65
N ILE A 259 3.39 -10.53 23.32
CA ILE A 259 3.09 -11.72 24.13
C ILE A 259 1.73 -12.25 23.68
N ASP A 260 1.69 -13.50 23.23
CA ASP A 260 0.44 -14.14 22.77
C ASP A 260 -0.20 -14.95 23.91
N ASP A 261 -0.90 -14.27 24.82
CA ASP A 261 -1.65 -14.89 25.93
C ASP A 261 -3.04 -14.24 26.07
N ALA A 262 -3.92 -14.53 25.10
CA ALA A 262 -5.29 -14.01 25.09
C ALA A 262 -6.10 -14.33 26.36
N PRO A 263 -6.05 -15.55 26.96
CA PRO A 263 -6.78 -15.85 28.19
C PRO A 263 -6.35 -14.98 29.37
N ARG A 264 -5.04 -14.78 29.58
CA ARG A 264 -4.52 -13.93 30.66
C ARG A 264 -4.83 -12.46 30.41
N THR A 265 -4.73 -12.01 29.16
CA THR A 265 -5.11 -10.64 28.77
C THR A 265 -6.58 -10.37 29.06
N LEU A 266 -7.47 -11.30 28.69
CA LEU A 266 -8.90 -11.20 28.94
C LEU A 266 -9.22 -11.14 30.43
N LYS A 267 -8.59 -12.02 31.23
CA LYS A 267 -8.74 -12.00 32.69
C LYS A 267 -8.32 -10.65 33.28
N LEU A 268 -7.13 -10.17 32.92
CA LEU A 268 -6.56 -8.94 33.48
C LEU A 268 -7.37 -7.70 33.06
N ALA A 269 -7.81 -7.61 31.80
CA ALA A 269 -8.65 -6.52 31.33
C ALA A 269 -9.98 -6.46 32.09
N ARG A 270 -10.63 -7.61 32.34
CA ARG A 270 -11.86 -7.69 33.15
C ARG A 270 -11.64 -7.20 34.58
N GLU A 271 -10.55 -7.64 35.21
CA GLU A 271 -10.21 -7.26 36.59
C GLU A 271 -9.95 -5.75 36.70
N ILE A 272 -9.16 -5.17 35.78
CA ILE A 272 -8.88 -3.73 35.76
C ILE A 272 -10.17 -2.94 35.52
N LEU A 273 -10.99 -3.33 34.54
CA LEU A 273 -12.22 -2.61 34.20
C LEU A 273 -13.22 -2.61 35.38
N ALA A 274 -13.31 -3.72 36.12
CA ALA A 274 -14.23 -3.89 37.24
C ALA A 274 -13.78 -3.18 38.52
N ASP A 275 -12.50 -2.88 38.68
CA ASP A 275 -11.95 -2.22 39.87
C ASP A 275 -12.11 -0.70 39.80
N ASP A 276 -12.90 -0.12 40.70
CA ASP A 276 -13.17 1.32 40.75
C ASP A 276 -12.01 2.14 41.34
N LYS A 277 -11.02 1.48 41.95
CA LYS A 277 -9.80 2.11 42.46
C LYS A 277 -8.74 2.29 41.38
N GLU A 278 -8.86 1.58 40.25
CA GLU A 278 -7.96 1.76 39.12
C GLU A 278 -8.21 3.12 38.43
N PRO A 279 -7.17 3.82 37.97
CA PRO A 279 -7.34 5.10 37.26
C PRO A 279 -8.24 4.94 36.05
N LEU A 280 -9.14 5.92 35.82
CA LEU A 280 -10.09 5.90 34.71
C LEU A 280 -9.41 5.64 33.34
N ALA A 281 -8.21 6.18 33.13
CA ALA A 281 -7.44 5.94 31.91
C ALA A 281 -7.06 4.46 31.73
N ALA A 282 -6.63 3.77 32.79
CA ALA A 282 -6.30 2.35 32.75
C ALA A 282 -7.55 1.49 32.51
N ARG A 283 -8.65 1.82 33.18
CA ARG A 283 -9.96 1.18 32.95
C ARG A 283 -10.44 1.37 31.52
N ARG A 284 -10.23 2.56 30.93
CA ARG A 284 -10.56 2.84 29.52
C ARG A 284 -9.72 2.02 28.55
N SER A 285 -8.41 1.85 28.79
CA SER A 285 -7.57 0.98 27.96
C SER A 285 -8.01 -0.49 28.02
N ALA A 286 -8.41 -0.97 29.20
CA ALA A 286 -8.99 -2.30 29.34
C ALA A 286 -10.34 -2.42 28.61
N TRP A 287 -11.22 -1.43 28.75
CA TRP A 287 -12.50 -1.36 28.04
C TRP A 287 -12.33 -1.35 26.52
N GLU A 288 -11.39 -0.57 26.00
CA GLU A 288 -11.06 -0.51 24.57
C GLU A 288 -10.63 -1.89 24.05
N TRP A 289 -9.74 -2.59 24.77
CA TRP A 289 -9.28 -3.90 24.35
C TRP A 289 -10.42 -4.93 24.30
N LEU A 290 -11.39 -4.83 25.21
CA LEU A 290 -12.56 -5.72 25.29
C LEU A 290 -13.60 -5.50 24.18
N LEU A 291 -13.50 -4.41 23.38
CA LEU A 291 -14.40 -4.15 22.25
C LEU A 291 -14.33 -5.28 21.20
N GLY A 292 -15.45 -5.98 21.00
CA GLY A 292 -15.54 -7.15 20.12
C GLY A 292 -14.96 -8.44 20.72
N ARG A 293 -14.64 -8.45 22.02
CA ARG A 293 -14.13 -9.63 22.76
C ARG A 293 -15.00 -10.01 23.95
N ASP A 294 -15.59 -9.01 24.61
CA ASP A 294 -16.51 -9.21 25.74
C ASP A 294 -17.53 -8.06 25.79
N ASP A 295 -18.53 -8.15 24.93
CA ASP A 295 -19.52 -7.08 24.77
C ASP A 295 -20.36 -6.84 26.03
N ALA A 296 -20.57 -7.88 26.84
CA ALA A 296 -21.31 -7.77 28.10
C ALA A 296 -20.57 -6.87 29.10
N MET A 297 -19.25 -7.00 29.21
CA MET A 297 -18.43 -6.11 30.04
C MET A 297 -18.36 -4.70 29.45
N VAL A 298 -18.23 -4.57 28.13
CA VAL A 298 -18.21 -3.27 27.45
C VAL A 298 -19.49 -2.49 27.73
N ASP A 299 -20.66 -3.12 27.59
CA ASP A 299 -21.96 -2.49 27.85
C ASP A 299 -22.11 -2.06 29.31
N LYS A 300 -21.80 -2.98 30.22
CA LYS A 300 -21.95 -2.75 31.65
C LYS A 300 -21.17 -1.52 32.12
N TYR A 301 -19.98 -1.30 31.58
CA TYR A 301 -19.08 -0.24 32.02
C TYR A 301 -19.03 0.99 31.09
N HIS A 302 -19.76 1.00 29.97
CA HIS A 302 -19.72 2.10 28.98
C HIS A 302 -19.90 3.48 29.62
N THR A 303 -20.98 3.66 30.40
CA THR A 303 -21.26 4.95 31.07
C THR A 303 -20.19 5.33 32.08
N ALA A 304 -19.58 4.36 32.77
CA ALA A 304 -18.50 4.61 33.73
C ALA A 304 -17.22 5.12 33.06
N MET A 305 -16.99 4.83 31.77
CA MET A 305 -15.79 5.27 31.04
C MET A 305 -15.83 6.73 30.60
N LEU A 306 -17.03 7.33 30.54
CA LEU A 306 -17.25 8.71 30.09
C LEU A 306 -16.66 9.74 31.05
N GLY A 307 -16.43 9.36 32.31
CA GLY A 307 -15.94 10.25 33.37
C GLY A 307 -16.94 11.35 33.76
N SER A 308 -16.46 12.38 34.44
CA SER A 308 -17.27 13.51 34.91
C SER A 308 -17.03 14.81 34.13
N SER A 309 -16.10 14.79 33.16
CA SER A 309 -15.72 15.96 32.37
C SER A 309 -15.89 15.71 30.87
N ALA A 310 -16.12 16.79 30.12
CA ALA A 310 -16.16 16.75 28.65
C ALA A 310 -14.87 16.16 28.04
N ARG A 311 -13.71 16.43 28.66
CA ARG A 311 -12.43 15.86 28.24
C ARG A 311 -12.42 14.33 28.32
N GLU A 312 -13.00 13.75 29.37
CA GLU A 312 -13.05 12.30 29.55
C GLU A 312 -14.05 11.65 28.61
N THR A 313 -15.19 12.29 28.36
CA THR A 313 -16.19 11.83 27.38
C THR A 313 -15.60 11.84 25.96
N ASN A 314 -14.94 12.95 25.58
CA ASN A 314 -14.27 13.07 24.28
C ASN A 314 -13.18 12.01 24.08
N ALA A 315 -12.52 11.55 25.16
CA ALA A 315 -11.55 10.47 25.06
C ALA A 315 -12.21 9.13 24.71
N VAL A 316 -13.43 8.85 25.17
CA VAL A 316 -14.20 7.67 24.73
C VAL A 316 -14.65 7.81 23.29
N CYS A 317 -15.12 9.00 22.87
CA CYS A 317 -15.43 9.27 21.46
C CYS A 317 -14.21 9.01 20.56
N THR A 318 -13.02 9.44 20.99
CA THR A 318 -11.76 9.23 20.26
C THR A 318 -11.42 7.76 20.13
N VAL A 319 -11.55 6.98 21.22
CA VAL A 319 -11.33 5.52 21.20
C VAL A 319 -12.24 4.85 20.16
N LEU A 320 -13.55 5.11 20.22
CA LEU A 320 -14.52 4.49 19.32
C LEU A 320 -14.34 4.92 17.86
N ARG A 321 -14.08 6.22 17.62
CA ARG A 321 -13.73 6.73 16.29
C ARG A 321 -12.49 6.05 15.74
N ASN A 322 -11.42 5.96 16.53
CA ASN A 322 -10.17 5.33 16.10
C ASN A 322 -10.38 3.83 15.84
N ARG A 323 -11.22 3.16 16.62
CA ARG A 323 -11.58 1.76 16.41
C ARG A 323 -12.28 1.53 15.07
N LEU A 324 -13.06 2.49 14.58
CA LEU A 324 -13.67 2.43 13.25
C LEU A 324 -12.68 2.78 12.13
N MET A 325 -11.89 3.83 12.32
CA MET A 325 -11.19 4.50 11.21
C MET A 325 -9.69 4.22 11.09
N HIS A 326 -9.01 3.88 12.18
CA HIS A 326 -7.55 3.78 12.20
C HIS A 326 -7.08 2.37 12.48
N ALA A 327 -6.46 1.73 11.49
CA ALA A 327 -5.53 0.65 11.75
C ALA A 327 -4.30 1.28 12.40
N THR A 328 -4.34 1.48 13.72
CA THR A 328 -3.23 2.14 14.42
C THR A 328 -1.96 1.34 14.18
N GLU A 329 -0.92 1.98 13.63
CA GLU A 329 0.38 1.42 13.23
C GLU A 329 1.12 0.66 14.34
N HIS A 330 0.62 0.68 15.58
CA HIS A 330 1.21 0.05 16.76
C HIS A 330 0.51 -1.25 17.20
N ASN A 331 -0.54 -1.70 16.51
CA ASN A 331 -1.38 -2.82 16.97
C ASN A 331 -1.47 -3.97 15.97
N VAL A 332 -0.31 -4.52 15.64
CA VAL A 332 -0.10 -5.58 14.64
C VAL A 332 -0.82 -6.91 14.98
N TYR A 333 -1.28 -7.13 16.22
CA TYR A 333 -1.83 -8.43 16.65
C TYR A 333 -3.15 -8.39 17.44
N GLY A 334 -3.95 -7.33 17.38
CA GLY A 334 -5.26 -7.39 18.05
C GLY A 334 -6.20 -6.19 17.96
N ALA A 335 -5.77 -5.03 17.46
CA ALA A 335 -6.65 -3.86 17.42
C ALA A 335 -6.81 -3.24 16.02
N ALA A 336 -6.63 -4.03 14.95
CA ALA A 336 -7.01 -3.59 13.62
C ALA A 336 -8.52 -3.31 13.55
N THR A 337 -8.92 -2.33 12.72
CA THR A 337 -10.31 -1.87 12.65
C THR A 337 -11.19 -3.03 12.15
N PRO A 338 -12.34 -3.31 12.78
CA PRO A 338 -13.25 -4.34 12.29
C PRO A 338 -13.69 -4.04 10.86
N ALA A 339 -13.79 -2.76 10.50
CA ALA A 339 -14.12 -2.31 9.15
C ALA A 339 -13.08 -2.75 8.10
N PHE A 340 -11.77 -2.72 8.42
CA PHE A 340 -10.72 -3.16 7.50
C PHE A 340 -10.83 -4.67 7.18
N PHE A 341 -11.22 -5.48 8.16
CA PHE A 341 -11.44 -6.92 7.97
C PHE A 341 -12.86 -7.25 7.49
N PHE A 342 -13.68 -6.25 7.16
CA PHE A 342 -15.09 -6.43 6.81
C PHE A 342 -15.90 -7.19 7.89
N ASP A 343 -15.51 -7.08 9.17
CA ASP A 343 -16.28 -7.59 10.30
C ASP A 343 -17.45 -6.64 10.57
N GLN A 344 -18.53 -6.84 9.82
CA GLN A 344 -19.71 -5.97 9.86
C GLN A 344 -20.38 -5.96 11.24
N PRO A 345 -20.62 -7.10 11.93
CA PRO A 345 -21.21 -7.09 13.25
C PRO A 345 -20.43 -6.25 14.27
N VAL A 346 -19.10 -6.39 14.33
CA VAL A 346 -18.29 -5.62 15.28
C VAL A 346 -18.23 -4.14 14.86
N THR A 347 -18.21 -3.84 13.56
CA THR A 347 -18.22 -2.45 13.07
C THR A 347 -19.52 -1.73 13.44
N ILE A 348 -20.67 -2.37 13.20
CA ILE A 348 -22.00 -1.88 13.61
C ILE A 348 -22.02 -1.61 15.11
N ARG A 349 -21.53 -2.57 15.90
CA ARG A 349 -21.50 -2.47 17.35
C ARG A 349 -20.70 -1.25 17.85
N VAL A 350 -19.51 -1.04 17.31
CA VAL A 350 -18.66 0.11 17.65
C VAL A 350 -19.34 1.41 17.21
N TRP A 351 -19.97 1.42 16.03
CA TRP A 351 -20.74 2.56 15.54
C TRP A 351 -21.92 2.92 16.45
N GLU A 352 -22.69 1.95 16.94
CA GLU A 352 -23.80 2.18 17.86
C GLU A 352 -23.34 2.75 19.21
N LEU A 353 -22.23 2.23 19.76
CA LEU A 353 -21.61 2.79 20.96
C LEU A 353 -21.10 4.22 20.73
N TYR A 354 -20.53 4.49 19.55
CA TYR A 354 -20.09 5.83 19.16
C TYR A 354 -21.27 6.80 19.11
N LEU A 355 -22.35 6.45 18.38
CA LEU A 355 -23.58 7.24 18.32
C LEU A 355 -24.17 7.52 19.69
N LYS A 356 -24.26 6.49 20.55
CA LYS A 356 -24.75 6.64 21.92
C LYS A 356 -23.88 7.63 22.71
N THR A 357 -22.56 7.57 22.55
CA THR A 357 -21.62 8.46 23.23
C THR A 357 -21.72 9.90 22.72
N MET A 358 -21.82 10.09 21.40
CA MET A 358 -21.99 11.42 20.78
C MET A 358 -23.28 12.11 21.26
N ARG A 359 -24.40 11.36 21.33
CA ARG A 359 -25.66 11.89 21.89
C ARG A 359 -25.52 12.32 23.34
N LEU A 360 -24.82 11.54 24.17
CA LEU A 360 -24.55 11.91 25.57
C LEU A 360 -23.65 13.14 25.69
N ALA A 361 -22.74 13.33 24.73
CA ALA A 361 -21.89 14.51 24.64
C ALA A 361 -22.61 15.74 24.05
N GLY A 362 -23.85 15.60 23.55
CA GLY A 362 -24.56 16.65 22.82
C GLY A 362 -23.89 17.02 21.50
N GLN A 363 -23.27 16.05 20.83
CA GLN A 363 -22.52 16.21 19.59
C GLN A 363 -23.10 15.34 18.48
N GLU A 364 -22.89 15.76 17.23
CA GLU A 364 -23.23 14.97 16.05
C GLU A 364 -22.04 14.14 15.56
N PRO A 365 -22.26 12.93 15.02
CA PRO A 365 -21.18 12.06 14.56
C PRO A 365 -20.36 12.69 13.43
N GLU A 366 -19.07 12.41 13.39
CA GLU A 366 -18.18 12.82 12.30
C GLU A 366 -18.48 12.03 11.01
N PHE A 367 -18.06 12.57 9.85
CA PHE A 367 -18.23 11.92 8.54
C PHE A 367 -17.69 10.48 8.49
N GLY A 368 -16.44 10.29 8.93
CA GLY A 368 -15.75 9.00 8.83
C GLY A 368 -16.49 7.86 9.55
N PRO A 369 -16.81 7.98 10.85
CA PRO A 369 -17.58 6.99 11.58
C PRO A 369 -18.95 6.69 10.93
N ALA A 370 -19.66 7.71 10.46
CA ALA A 370 -20.96 7.54 9.80
C ALA A 370 -20.84 6.76 8.48
N GLN A 371 -19.80 7.04 7.69
CA GLN A 371 -19.49 6.31 6.46
C GLN A 371 -19.22 4.82 6.74
N TYR A 372 -18.43 4.50 7.77
CA TYR A 372 -18.16 3.11 8.16
C TYR A 372 -19.41 2.40 8.70
N GLY A 373 -20.22 3.07 9.52
CA GLY A 373 -21.49 2.53 10.00
C GLY A 373 -22.46 2.24 8.85
N MET A 374 -22.59 3.16 7.89
CA MET A 374 -23.38 3.00 6.67
C MET A 374 -22.93 1.78 5.86
N LEU A 375 -21.63 1.66 5.57
CA LEU A 375 -21.07 0.53 4.82
C LEU A 375 -21.28 -0.80 5.55
N ALA A 376 -21.18 -0.80 6.89
CA ALA A 376 -21.33 -2.01 7.66
C ALA A 376 -22.77 -2.53 7.70
N TYR A 377 -23.73 -1.64 7.94
CA TYR A 377 -25.14 -2.00 7.78
C TYR A 377 -25.44 -2.45 6.37
N ALA A 378 -24.88 -1.76 5.36
CA ALA A 378 -25.06 -2.17 3.98
C ALA A 378 -24.53 -3.58 3.73
N GLY A 379 -23.34 -3.92 4.24
CA GLY A 379 -22.74 -5.25 4.15
C GLY A 379 -23.56 -6.37 4.82
N THR A 380 -24.39 -6.04 5.80
CA THR A 380 -25.36 -7.01 6.40
C THR A 380 -26.69 -7.09 5.67
N GLY A 381 -26.90 -6.27 4.64
CA GLY A 381 -28.16 -6.17 3.89
C GLY A 381 -29.19 -5.23 4.52
N ASP A 382 -28.94 -4.62 5.68
CA ASP A 382 -29.85 -3.68 6.33
C ASP A 382 -29.72 -2.27 5.72
N MET A 383 -30.33 -2.09 4.54
CA MET A 383 -30.31 -0.79 3.83
C MET A 383 -31.00 0.32 4.63
N ARG A 384 -31.98 -0.02 5.47
CA ARG A 384 -32.68 0.98 6.28
C ARG A 384 -31.72 1.55 7.32
N ALA A 385 -31.01 0.69 8.06
CA ALA A 385 -30.02 1.14 9.02
C ALA A 385 -28.84 1.85 8.35
N ALA A 386 -28.43 1.44 7.16
CA ALA A 386 -27.41 2.14 6.37
C ALA A 386 -27.83 3.58 6.03
N VAL A 387 -29.08 3.77 5.59
CA VAL A 387 -29.67 5.10 5.34
C VAL A 387 -29.71 5.95 6.62
N GLU A 388 -30.12 5.37 7.75
CA GLU A 388 -30.15 6.10 9.03
C GLU A 388 -28.76 6.46 9.54
N ALA A 389 -27.74 5.62 9.31
CA ALA A 389 -26.36 5.95 9.63
C ALA A 389 -25.86 7.14 8.79
N ALA A 390 -26.19 7.17 7.48
CA ALA A 390 -25.87 8.29 6.61
C ALA A 390 -26.56 9.60 7.07
N LYS A 391 -27.84 9.53 7.43
CA LYS A 391 -28.58 10.69 7.98
C LYS A 391 -28.00 11.20 9.29
N ALA A 392 -27.57 10.30 10.18
CA ALA A 392 -26.94 10.69 11.44
C ALA A 392 -25.65 11.48 11.19
N GLY A 393 -24.79 11.04 10.27
CA GLY A 393 -23.62 11.82 9.87
C GLY A 393 -23.99 13.16 9.23
N LEU A 394 -25.02 13.18 8.38
CA LEU A 394 -25.47 14.37 7.64
C LEU A 394 -25.97 15.51 8.55
N ALA A 395 -26.41 15.19 9.76
CA ALA A 395 -26.85 16.16 10.77
C ALA A 395 -25.70 17.07 11.25
N ASN A 396 -24.45 16.65 11.06
CA ASN A 396 -23.29 17.46 11.39
C ASN A 396 -23.18 18.69 10.46
N ASP A 397 -23.07 19.88 11.04
CA ASP A 397 -22.97 21.15 10.31
C ASP A 397 -21.55 21.45 9.81
N GLN A 398 -20.53 20.78 10.34
CA GLN A 398 -19.10 20.97 10.02
C GLN A 398 -18.61 20.13 8.83
N LEU A 399 -19.50 19.41 8.14
CA LEU A 399 -19.16 18.60 6.98
C LEU A 399 -18.62 19.44 5.83
N LYS A 400 -17.56 18.96 5.18
CA LYS A 400 -17.12 19.51 3.90
C LYS A 400 -18.19 19.28 2.82
N PRO A 401 -18.21 20.10 1.75
CA PRO A 401 -19.19 19.95 0.66
C PRO A 401 -19.26 18.52 0.10
N GLU A 402 -18.12 17.87 -0.13
CA GLU A 402 -18.05 16.52 -0.68
C GLU A 402 -18.53 15.44 0.30
N GLU A 403 -18.28 15.62 1.61
CA GLU A 403 -18.74 14.73 2.68
C GLU A 403 -20.26 14.83 2.85
N ARG A 404 -20.79 16.06 2.83
CA ARG A 404 -22.22 16.35 2.88
C ARG A 404 -22.93 15.72 1.68
N TYR A 405 -22.38 15.87 0.48
CA TYR A 405 -22.92 15.26 -0.72
C TYR A 405 -22.93 13.73 -0.66
N GLU A 406 -21.83 13.10 -0.23
CA GLU A 406 -21.76 11.63 -0.12
C GLU A 406 -22.84 11.07 0.82
N LEU A 407 -22.97 11.63 2.03
CA LEU A 407 -23.97 11.19 3.00
C LEU A 407 -25.41 11.50 2.55
N ALA A 408 -25.65 12.66 1.93
CA ALA A 408 -26.96 13.02 1.41
C ALA A 408 -27.38 12.13 0.24
N LEU A 409 -26.45 11.81 -0.66
CA LEU A 409 -26.69 10.88 -1.76
C LEU A 409 -27.03 9.50 -1.20
N ALA A 410 -26.23 8.98 -0.26
CA ALA A 410 -26.47 7.69 0.38
C ALA A 410 -27.84 7.64 1.06
N ALA A 411 -28.19 8.66 1.86
CA ALA A 411 -29.46 8.73 2.58
C ALA A 411 -30.68 8.72 1.64
N ARG A 412 -30.54 9.23 0.40
CA ARG A 412 -31.63 9.25 -0.60
C ARG A 412 -31.69 8.00 -1.47
N THR A 413 -30.55 7.34 -1.70
CA THR A 413 -30.42 6.35 -2.78
C THR A 413 -30.23 4.92 -2.31
N LEU A 414 -29.64 4.67 -1.13
CA LEU A 414 -29.40 3.29 -0.68
C LEU A 414 -30.67 2.49 -0.38
N GLY A 415 -31.78 3.19 -0.08
CA GLY A 415 -33.10 2.57 0.10
C GLY A 415 -33.88 2.31 -1.19
N LEU A 416 -33.31 2.64 -2.36
CA LEU A 416 -34.00 2.47 -3.65
C LEU A 416 -34.12 0.98 -4.01
N ASN A 417 -35.25 0.65 -4.62
CA ASN A 417 -35.56 -0.68 -5.14
C ASN A 417 -36.15 -0.56 -6.55
N GLY A 418 -36.04 -1.63 -7.34
CA GLY A 418 -36.55 -1.67 -8.71
C GLY A 418 -35.52 -2.22 -9.70
N ASN A 419 -35.72 -1.93 -10.99
CA ASN A 419 -34.76 -2.27 -12.03
C ASN A 419 -33.62 -1.23 -12.12
N PRO A 420 -32.46 -1.61 -12.70
CA PRO A 420 -31.30 -0.71 -12.79
C PRO A 420 -31.58 0.64 -13.45
N ASP A 421 -32.38 0.70 -14.52
CA ASP A 421 -32.67 1.94 -15.24
C ASP A 421 -33.45 2.94 -14.40
N THR A 422 -34.43 2.46 -13.64
CA THR A 422 -35.25 3.30 -12.74
C THR A 422 -34.40 3.83 -11.59
N ILE A 423 -33.55 2.98 -11.04
CA ILE A 423 -32.60 3.34 -9.99
C ILE A 423 -31.60 4.39 -10.51
N ALA A 424 -31.00 4.19 -11.69
CA ALA A 424 -30.06 5.13 -12.29
C ALA A 424 -30.68 6.52 -12.50
N LYS A 425 -31.95 6.58 -12.96
CA LYS A 425 -32.69 7.85 -13.09
C LYS A 425 -32.95 8.53 -11.74
N ALA A 426 -33.28 7.76 -10.71
CA ALA A 426 -33.48 8.29 -9.36
C ALA A 426 -32.18 8.81 -8.74
N ILE A 427 -31.05 8.11 -8.96
CA ILE A 427 -29.73 8.58 -8.55
C ILE A 427 -29.38 9.88 -9.29
N ALA A 428 -29.61 9.95 -10.61
CA ALA A 428 -29.37 11.16 -11.39
C ALA A 428 -30.19 12.37 -10.91
N ALA A 429 -31.45 12.15 -10.54
CA ALA A 429 -32.30 13.21 -9.97
C ALA A 429 -31.78 13.68 -8.60
N ALA A 430 -31.42 12.74 -7.71
CA ALA A 430 -30.84 13.08 -6.41
C ALA A 430 -29.53 13.84 -6.55
N ASP A 431 -28.66 13.39 -7.45
CA ASP A 431 -27.39 14.05 -7.73
C ASP A 431 -27.57 15.46 -8.31
N ALA A 432 -28.50 15.68 -9.24
CA ALA A 432 -28.77 17.01 -9.81
C ALA A 432 -29.19 18.04 -8.75
N GLU A 433 -29.86 17.60 -7.69
CA GLU A 433 -30.23 18.46 -6.56
C GLU A 433 -29.10 18.66 -5.54
N LEU A 434 -28.26 17.63 -5.34
CA LEU A 434 -27.28 17.60 -4.25
C LEU A 434 -25.89 18.08 -4.66
N ALA A 435 -25.49 17.90 -5.91
CA ALA A 435 -24.12 18.10 -6.36
C ALA A 435 -23.64 19.56 -6.22
N GLY A 436 -24.54 20.52 -6.46
CA GLY A 436 -24.19 21.95 -6.46
C GLY A 436 -22.97 22.25 -7.33
N ASP A 437 -22.02 23.03 -6.79
CA ASP A 437 -20.77 23.42 -7.45
C ASP A 437 -19.60 22.45 -7.19
N LEU A 438 -19.87 21.22 -6.75
CA LEU A 438 -18.81 20.24 -6.50
C LEU A 438 -17.99 19.96 -7.76
N ALA A 439 -16.67 19.91 -7.58
CA ALA A 439 -15.76 19.47 -8.63
C ALA A 439 -16.14 18.05 -9.08
N GLY A 440 -16.13 17.81 -10.40
CA GLY A 440 -16.54 16.52 -10.98
C GLY A 440 -15.79 15.32 -10.39
N LYS A 441 -14.52 15.51 -10.03
CA LYS A 441 -13.69 14.54 -9.30
C LYS A 441 -14.32 14.12 -7.96
N ASP A 442 -14.61 15.08 -7.08
CA ASP A 442 -15.08 14.79 -5.72
C ASP A 442 -16.51 14.25 -5.72
N ARG A 443 -17.34 14.77 -6.64
CA ARG A 443 -18.67 14.23 -6.96
C ARG A 443 -18.61 12.76 -7.38
N LEU A 444 -17.79 12.41 -8.38
CA LEU A 444 -17.64 11.03 -8.85
C LEU A 444 -17.09 10.09 -7.77
N LYS A 445 -16.13 10.56 -6.97
CA LYS A 445 -15.57 9.81 -5.85
C LYS A 445 -16.66 9.44 -4.83
N ALA A 446 -17.51 10.40 -4.47
CA ALA A 446 -18.63 10.15 -3.57
C ALA A 446 -19.66 9.19 -4.18
N ILE A 447 -20.05 9.37 -5.45
CA ILE A 447 -20.97 8.44 -6.17
C ILE A 447 -20.44 7.00 -6.10
N ASN A 448 -19.15 6.81 -6.40
CA ASN A 448 -18.54 5.48 -6.39
C ASN A 448 -18.50 4.87 -4.98
N ARG A 449 -18.24 5.67 -3.94
CA ARG A 449 -18.25 5.19 -2.53
C ARG A 449 -19.64 4.76 -2.08
N VAL A 450 -20.68 5.53 -2.42
CA VAL A 450 -22.07 5.11 -2.16
C VAL A 450 -22.41 3.86 -2.97
N GLY A 451 -21.95 3.78 -4.23
CA GLY A 451 -22.06 2.57 -5.06
C GLY A 451 -21.38 1.33 -4.45
N THR A 452 -20.26 1.50 -3.74
CA THR A 452 -19.62 0.40 -2.98
C THR A 452 -20.53 -0.14 -1.88
N ALA A 453 -21.30 0.71 -1.20
CA ALA A 453 -22.29 0.23 -0.22
C ALA A 453 -23.39 -0.61 -0.90
N ALA A 454 -23.83 -0.22 -2.11
CA ALA A 454 -24.76 -1.03 -2.90
C ALA A 454 -24.15 -2.38 -3.30
N VAL A 455 -22.87 -2.44 -3.66
CA VAL A 455 -22.18 -3.72 -3.93
C VAL A 455 -22.08 -4.58 -2.67
N ALA A 456 -21.68 -3.99 -1.54
CA ALA A 456 -21.55 -4.67 -0.26
C ALA A 456 -22.89 -5.31 0.19
N SER A 457 -24.01 -4.67 -0.15
CA SER A 457 -25.36 -5.16 0.12
C SER A 457 -25.80 -6.40 -0.64
N ARG A 458 -25.07 -6.77 -1.70
CA ARG A 458 -25.47 -7.80 -2.67
C ARG A 458 -26.80 -7.50 -3.39
N ASN A 459 -27.28 -6.25 -3.35
CA ASN A 459 -28.39 -5.78 -4.18
C ASN A 459 -27.88 -5.46 -5.58
N GLU A 460 -27.89 -6.45 -6.47
CA GLU A 460 -27.37 -6.31 -7.83
C GLU A 460 -28.03 -5.19 -8.63
N ASN A 461 -29.34 -4.98 -8.48
CA ASN A 461 -30.04 -3.94 -9.23
C ASN A 461 -29.60 -2.55 -8.80
N LEU A 462 -29.42 -2.34 -7.48
CA LEU A 462 -28.91 -1.08 -6.94
C LEU A 462 -27.48 -0.83 -7.40
N ALA A 463 -26.61 -1.85 -7.32
CA ALA A 463 -25.23 -1.77 -7.78
C ALA A 463 -25.14 -1.45 -9.29
N ARG A 464 -25.96 -2.11 -10.13
CA ARG A 464 -26.05 -1.84 -11.57
C ARG A 464 -26.58 -0.42 -11.86
N GLY A 465 -27.55 0.06 -11.10
CA GLY A 465 -28.06 1.43 -11.23
C GLY A 465 -27.00 2.49 -10.94
N PHE A 466 -26.21 2.30 -9.87
CA PHE A 466 -25.05 3.14 -9.57
C PHE A 466 -23.97 3.07 -10.67
N ALA A 467 -23.66 1.87 -11.17
CA ALA A 467 -22.68 1.70 -12.24
C ALA A 467 -23.12 2.41 -13.53
N GLN A 468 -24.39 2.29 -13.91
CA GLN A 468 -24.97 2.96 -15.07
C GLN A 468 -24.91 4.48 -14.93
N PHE A 469 -25.30 5.03 -13.78
CA PHE A 469 -25.25 6.48 -13.54
C PHE A 469 -23.81 7.01 -13.48
N SER A 470 -22.92 6.33 -12.76
CA SER A 470 -21.49 6.68 -12.68
C SER A 470 -20.89 6.76 -14.11
N GLY A 471 -21.28 5.84 -15.00
CA GLY A 471 -20.91 5.87 -16.41
C GLY A 471 -21.32 7.14 -17.18
N THR A 472 -22.41 7.82 -16.77
CA THR A 472 -22.84 9.08 -17.41
C THR A 472 -22.08 10.32 -16.92
N VAL A 473 -21.47 10.24 -15.74
CA VAL A 473 -20.72 11.36 -15.13
C VAL A 473 -19.23 11.28 -15.50
N LYS A 474 -18.73 10.09 -15.86
CA LYS A 474 -17.36 9.91 -16.32
C LYS A 474 -17.13 10.57 -17.69
N PRO A 475 -15.97 11.23 -17.89
CA PRO A 475 -15.60 11.72 -19.21
C PRO A 475 -15.41 10.54 -20.16
N VAL A 476 -16.23 10.45 -21.21
CA VAL A 476 -16.08 9.44 -22.25
C VAL A 476 -14.91 9.82 -23.16
N LEU A 477 -13.76 9.19 -22.94
CA LEU A 477 -12.65 9.27 -23.88
C LEU A 477 -12.85 8.23 -24.98
N PRO A 478 -12.81 8.59 -26.27
CA PRO A 478 -12.84 7.61 -27.33
C PRO A 478 -11.65 6.65 -27.18
N LYS A 479 -11.86 5.36 -27.38
CA LYS A 479 -10.75 4.40 -27.40
C LYS A 479 -9.75 4.79 -28.48
N LYS A 480 -8.47 4.81 -28.13
CA LYS A 480 -7.41 4.90 -29.14
C LYS A 480 -7.44 3.64 -29.99
N ARG A 481 -7.20 3.84 -31.28
CA ARG A 481 -7.07 2.76 -32.26
C ARG A 481 -5.66 2.78 -32.81
N TYR A 482 -5.02 1.62 -32.85
CA TYR A 482 -3.75 1.41 -33.52
C TYR A 482 -3.96 0.47 -34.70
N LYS A 483 -3.53 0.88 -35.90
CA LYS A 483 -3.62 0.05 -37.10
C LYS A 483 -2.32 -0.74 -37.29
N VAL A 484 -2.34 -2.01 -36.93
CA VAL A 484 -1.21 -2.95 -37.04
C VAL A 484 -1.01 -3.33 -38.50
N LYS A 485 0.14 -2.99 -39.06
CA LYS A 485 0.50 -3.31 -40.45
C LYS A 485 1.35 -4.58 -40.52
N PHE A 486 1.17 -5.34 -41.60
CA PHE A 486 1.97 -6.52 -41.89
C PHE A 486 3.31 -6.17 -42.56
N SER A 487 4.40 -6.71 -42.02
CA SER A 487 5.74 -6.63 -42.58
C SER A 487 6.02 -7.87 -43.44
N PRO A 488 6.37 -7.69 -44.73
CA PRO A 488 6.80 -8.81 -45.56
C PRO A 488 8.17 -9.36 -45.13
N ARG A 489 8.95 -8.60 -44.35
CA ARG A 489 10.22 -9.05 -43.76
C ARG A 489 9.99 -9.45 -42.30
N PRO A 490 10.44 -10.64 -41.87
CA PRO A 490 10.34 -11.04 -40.48
C PRO A 490 11.11 -10.12 -39.52
N ILE A 491 10.59 -9.95 -38.31
CA ILE A 491 11.10 -9.09 -37.25
C ILE A 491 11.66 -9.99 -36.15
N ALA A 492 12.99 -10.02 -36.01
CA ALA A 492 13.70 -10.82 -35.01
C ALA A 492 13.92 -10.06 -33.69
N GLY A 493 13.94 -8.73 -33.69
CA GLY A 493 14.14 -7.97 -32.44
C GLY A 493 14.05 -6.46 -32.60
N ALA A 494 14.43 -5.73 -31.56
CA ALA A 494 14.36 -4.27 -31.53
C ALA A 494 15.20 -3.62 -32.65
N GLY A 495 16.30 -4.26 -33.05
CA GLY A 495 17.21 -3.75 -34.09
C GLY A 495 16.68 -3.72 -35.51
N ASP A 496 15.66 -4.52 -35.80
CA ASP A 496 15.09 -4.57 -37.15
C ASP A 496 14.16 -3.39 -37.43
N TRP A 497 13.73 -2.70 -36.37
CA TRP A 497 12.73 -1.63 -36.44
C TRP A 497 13.18 -0.44 -37.29
N GLU A 498 14.47 -0.09 -37.22
CA GLU A 498 15.07 0.99 -38.02
C GLU A 498 15.11 0.66 -39.52
N ASN A 499 15.14 -0.63 -39.86
CA ASN A 499 15.32 -1.13 -41.23
C ASN A 499 14.05 -1.75 -41.83
N MET A 500 12.90 -1.53 -41.18
CA MET A 500 11.63 -2.06 -41.66
C MET A 500 11.24 -1.48 -43.04
N PRO A 501 10.55 -2.25 -43.89
CA PRO A 501 10.11 -1.80 -45.21
C PRO A 501 9.10 -0.65 -45.17
N PHE A 502 8.52 -0.40 -43.99
CA PHE A 502 7.75 0.78 -43.66
C PHE A 502 8.03 1.15 -42.20
N ARG A 503 7.81 2.41 -41.83
CA ARG A 503 7.85 2.83 -40.42
C ARG A 503 6.47 2.59 -39.79
N PRO A 504 6.32 1.72 -38.76
CA PRO A 504 5.07 1.59 -38.02
C PRO A 504 4.66 2.94 -37.41
N GLU A 505 3.36 3.18 -37.29
CA GLU A 505 2.84 4.42 -36.71
C GLU A 505 3.37 4.59 -35.27
N GLU A 506 3.97 5.73 -34.97
CA GLU A 506 4.44 6.03 -33.63
C GLU A 506 3.32 6.74 -32.87
N GLN A 507 2.75 6.09 -31.86
CA GLN A 507 1.69 6.67 -31.05
C GLN A 507 2.19 7.03 -29.65
N PRO A 508 2.04 8.29 -29.21
CA PRO A 508 2.49 8.71 -27.89
C PRO A 508 1.54 8.27 -26.76
N PHE A 509 2.12 8.02 -25.59
CA PHE A 509 1.44 7.83 -24.31
C PHE A 509 0.97 9.19 -23.79
N THR A 510 -0.18 9.62 -24.28
CA THR A 510 -0.74 10.95 -23.99
C THR A 510 -1.77 10.95 -22.87
N ARG A 511 -2.12 9.79 -22.31
CA ARG A 511 -3.13 9.68 -21.26
C ARG A 511 -2.49 9.27 -19.95
N LYS A 512 -3.14 9.57 -18.84
CA LYS A 512 -2.76 9.03 -17.54
C LYS A 512 -3.56 7.75 -17.27
N TYR A 513 -2.99 6.82 -16.53
CA TYR A 513 -3.68 5.59 -16.10
C TYR A 513 -4.89 5.93 -15.22
N GLY A 514 -6.12 5.65 -15.64
CA GLY A 514 -7.35 6.03 -14.93
C GLY A 514 -8.14 7.16 -15.60
N GLY A 515 -7.68 7.70 -16.75
CA GLY A 515 -8.41 8.67 -17.58
C GLY A 515 -7.80 10.07 -17.65
N ALA A 516 -8.58 11.04 -18.17
CA ALA A 516 -8.13 12.44 -18.43
C ALA A 516 -8.09 13.34 -17.18
N ASP A 517 -8.65 12.88 -16.06
CA ASP A 517 -8.52 13.50 -14.75
C ASP A 517 -8.33 12.34 -13.78
N LEU A 518 -7.45 12.48 -12.80
CA LEU A 518 -6.99 11.34 -11.98
C LEU A 518 -6.84 11.69 -10.52
N SER A 519 -7.40 12.82 -10.16
CA SER A 519 -7.42 13.23 -8.79
C SER A 519 -8.37 12.32 -7.96
N PHE A 520 -9.24 11.49 -8.58
CA PHE A 520 -10.37 10.78 -7.94
C PHE A 520 -10.23 9.27 -7.60
N MET A 521 -9.23 8.54 -8.08
CA MET A 521 -9.19 7.07 -7.89
C MET A 521 -8.36 6.66 -6.66
N LEU A 522 -9.05 6.25 -5.59
CA LEU A 522 -8.52 5.39 -4.52
C LEU A 522 -8.96 3.95 -4.84
N THR A 523 -8.23 3.26 -5.71
CA THR A 523 -8.24 1.80 -5.69
C THR A 523 -7.13 1.36 -4.74
N ASP A 524 -7.35 0.30 -3.97
CA ASP A 524 -6.37 -0.32 -3.07
C ASP A 524 -5.20 -1.01 -3.83
N VAL A 525 -5.18 -0.85 -5.16
CA VAL A 525 -4.06 -1.16 -6.06
C VAL A 525 -3.49 0.13 -6.67
N ALA A 526 -3.78 1.30 -6.08
CA ALA A 526 -2.87 2.42 -6.10
C ALA A 526 -1.65 2.00 -5.30
N THR A 527 -0.85 1.13 -5.91
CA THR A 527 0.55 0.97 -5.61
C THR A 527 1.13 2.36 -5.80
N GLY A 528 1.15 3.13 -4.71
CA GLY A 528 1.44 4.56 -4.72
C GLY A 528 2.69 4.84 -5.51
N ASP A 529 2.69 5.91 -6.30
CA ASP A 529 3.87 6.49 -6.97
C ASP A 529 4.96 5.46 -7.30
N ARG A 530 4.60 4.33 -7.92
CA ARG A 530 5.58 3.30 -8.32
C ARG A 530 6.48 3.77 -9.46
N GLY A 531 6.23 4.96 -9.99
CA GLY A 531 7.31 5.72 -10.59
C GLY A 531 8.24 6.14 -9.46
N SER A 532 9.38 5.46 -9.35
CA SER A 532 10.63 6.03 -8.83
C SER A 532 10.94 7.27 -9.69
N ALA A 533 10.16 8.33 -9.53
CA ALA A 533 10.35 9.60 -10.21
C ALA A 533 11.68 10.12 -9.68
N VAL A 534 12.72 9.96 -10.49
CA VAL A 534 14.02 10.56 -10.25
C VAL A 534 13.78 12.05 -10.09
N LYS A 535 13.83 12.55 -8.85
CA LYS A 535 13.79 13.98 -8.56
C LYS A 535 15.07 14.60 -9.12
N GLY A 536 14.99 15.20 -10.31
CA GLY A 536 16.14 15.89 -10.89
C GLY A 536 16.02 16.10 -12.39
N GLY A 537 16.25 17.35 -12.81
CA GLY A 537 16.18 17.80 -14.20
C GLY A 537 17.15 17.08 -15.13
N GLY A 538 16.69 16.80 -16.33
CA GLY A 538 17.42 16.09 -17.39
C GLY A 538 16.53 15.61 -18.53
N ARG A 539 15.21 15.51 -18.31
CA ARG A 539 14.30 14.94 -19.31
C ARG A 539 14.19 15.78 -20.59
N ASP A 540 14.31 15.13 -21.73
CA ASP A 540 13.80 15.67 -23.00
C ASP A 540 12.26 15.66 -23.03
N LYS A 541 11.66 16.62 -23.75
CA LYS A 541 10.19 16.79 -23.82
C LYS A 541 9.47 15.66 -24.59
N HIS A 542 10.18 14.63 -25.04
CA HIS A 542 9.62 13.56 -25.85
C HIS A 542 8.75 12.60 -25.00
N PRO A 543 7.48 12.36 -25.40
CA PRO A 543 6.63 11.41 -24.70
C PRO A 543 7.13 9.98 -24.90
N THR A 544 6.77 9.09 -23.98
CA THR A 544 6.88 7.64 -24.21
C THR A 544 6.03 7.27 -25.42
N THR A 545 6.51 6.40 -26.30
CA THR A 545 5.84 6.02 -27.55
C THR A 545 5.62 4.52 -27.67
N LEU A 546 4.63 4.17 -28.49
CA LEU A 546 4.24 2.81 -28.85
C LEU A 546 4.32 2.66 -30.36
N GLN A 547 4.91 1.57 -30.83
CA GLN A 547 4.84 1.10 -32.20
C GLN A 547 4.52 -0.39 -32.20
N ILE A 548 3.62 -0.82 -33.08
CA ILE A 548 3.20 -2.21 -33.24
C ILE A 548 3.21 -2.59 -34.72
N ALA A 549 3.74 -3.77 -35.02
CA ALA A 549 3.73 -4.38 -36.34
C ALA A 549 3.43 -5.88 -36.24
N ALA A 550 2.99 -6.48 -37.34
CA ALA A 550 2.81 -7.92 -37.48
C ALA A 550 3.70 -8.45 -38.60
N ASP A 551 4.09 -9.71 -38.55
CA ASP A 551 4.76 -10.41 -39.65
C ASP A 551 4.29 -11.87 -39.74
N GLU A 552 4.99 -12.72 -40.49
CA GLU A 552 4.64 -14.15 -40.59
C GLU A 552 4.86 -14.96 -39.29
N TRP A 553 5.63 -14.45 -38.33
CA TRP A 553 5.98 -15.11 -37.07
C TRP A 553 5.08 -14.68 -35.91
N GLY A 554 4.67 -13.41 -35.85
CA GLY A 554 3.93 -12.89 -34.73
C GLY A 554 3.46 -11.43 -34.82
N ILE A 555 3.05 -10.93 -33.66
CA ILE A 555 2.80 -9.52 -33.39
C ILE A 555 3.96 -8.98 -32.53
N HIS A 556 4.45 -7.80 -32.89
CA HIS A 556 5.65 -7.19 -32.34
C HIS A 556 5.33 -5.81 -31.83
N ILE A 557 5.76 -5.54 -30.61
CA ILE A 557 5.48 -4.32 -29.86
C ILE A 557 6.82 -3.70 -29.49
N LEU A 558 7.00 -2.44 -29.84
CA LEU A 558 8.13 -1.62 -29.44
C LEU A 558 7.62 -0.44 -28.62
N GLN A 559 8.20 -0.28 -27.44
CA GLN A 559 7.97 0.86 -26.56
C GLN A 559 9.27 1.62 -26.42
N SER A 560 9.21 2.95 -26.52
CA SER A 560 10.38 3.79 -26.39
C SER A 560 10.12 4.91 -25.41
N PHE A 561 11.06 5.18 -24.51
CA PHE A 561 11.06 6.43 -23.75
C PHE A 561 12.41 7.12 -23.88
N TYR A 562 12.36 8.45 -23.97
CA TYR A 562 13.53 9.28 -24.23
C TYR A 562 13.94 10.01 -22.96
N ASP A 563 15.21 9.87 -22.60
CA ASP A 563 15.85 10.49 -21.45
C ASP A 563 17.37 10.51 -21.68
N ASN A 564 18.00 11.67 -21.51
CA ASN A 564 19.45 11.82 -21.70
C ASN A 564 20.30 11.03 -20.69
N ARG A 565 19.66 10.38 -19.70
CA ARG A 565 20.28 9.45 -18.75
C ARG A 565 20.10 7.98 -19.17
N ALA A 566 19.76 7.69 -20.43
CA ALA A 566 19.61 6.32 -20.96
C ALA A 566 20.75 5.38 -20.55
N ARG A 567 22.00 5.87 -20.61
CA ARG A 567 23.19 5.11 -20.18
C ARG A 567 23.25 4.84 -18.68
N ALA A 568 22.72 5.72 -17.83
CA ALA A 568 22.62 5.49 -16.39
C ALA A 568 21.58 4.42 -16.05
N PHE A 569 20.47 4.35 -16.81
CA PHE A 569 19.52 3.23 -16.73
C PHE A 569 20.16 1.92 -17.22
N GLU A 570 20.92 1.95 -18.31
CA GLU A 570 21.64 0.77 -18.83
C GLU A 570 22.63 0.21 -17.80
N ALA A 571 23.36 1.10 -17.12
CA ALA A 571 24.32 0.75 -16.07
C ALA A 571 23.67 0.28 -14.75
N GLY A 572 22.35 0.46 -14.60
CA GLY A 572 21.63 0.15 -13.37
C GLY A 572 21.83 1.16 -12.24
N GLU A 573 22.36 2.35 -12.53
CA GLU A 573 22.49 3.46 -11.57
C GLU A 573 21.12 4.07 -11.24
N LEU A 574 20.23 4.12 -12.25
CA LEU A 574 18.86 4.59 -12.12
C LEU A 574 17.87 3.49 -12.50
N ASP A 575 16.67 3.56 -11.93
CA ASP A 575 15.57 2.65 -12.27
C ASP A 575 14.73 3.22 -13.44
N ALA A 576 14.64 2.46 -14.53
CA ALA A 576 13.83 2.80 -15.70
C ALA A 576 12.33 2.52 -15.49
N GLY A 577 11.96 1.88 -14.38
CA GLY A 577 10.59 1.51 -14.05
C GLY A 577 10.13 0.24 -14.76
N SER A 578 8.86 0.21 -15.15
CA SER A 578 8.28 -0.94 -15.86
C SER A 578 7.16 -0.56 -16.82
N TYR A 579 6.91 -1.41 -17.80
CA TYR A 579 5.68 -1.39 -18.58
C TYR A 579 4.76 -2.50 -18.10
N GLU A 580 3.51 -2.16 -17.83
CA GLU A 580 2.44 -3.11 -17.58
C GLU A 580 1.46 -3.07 -18.74
N CYS A 581 1.35 -4.20 -19.45
CA CYS A 581 0.69 -4.24 -20.73
C CYS A 581 -0.32 -5.37 -20.81
N TYR A 582 -1.30 -5.18 -21.67
CA TYR A 582 -2.46 -6.03 -21.78
C TYR A 582 -2.81 -6.27 -23.23
N ILE A 583 -3.07 -7.52 -23.61
CA ILE A 583 -3.52 -7.89 -24.95
C ILE A 583 -4.61 -8.95 -24.87
N ALA A 584 -5.73 -8.73 -25.55
CA ALA A 584 -6.83 -9.68 -25.67
C ALA A 584 -7.16 -9.93 -27.15
N PRO A 585 -7.13 -11.18 -27.64
CA PRO A 585 -7.28 -11.50 -29.06
C PRO A 585 -8.75 -11.53 -29.53
N GLY A 586 -9.52 -10.50 -29.18
CA GLY A 586 -10.91 -10.34 -29.59
C GLY A 586 -11.90 -10.18 -28.43
N ALA A 587 -13.13 -9.81 -28.77
CA ALA A 587 -14.24 -9.68 -27.82
C ALA A 587 -14.48 -11.00 -27.07
N GLY A 588 -14.61 -10.92 -25.74
CA GLY A 588 -14.87 -12.08 -24.89
C GLY A 588 -13.71 -13.07 -24.70
N GLN A 589 -12.56 -12.87 -25.36
CA GLN A 589 -11.39 -13.76 -25.23
C GLN A 589 -10.58 -13.45 -23.97
N PRO A 590 -9.96 -14.45 -23.29
CA PRO A 590 -9.03 -14.19 -22.19
C PRO A 590 -7.90 -13.26 -22.61
N TYR A 591 -7.46 -12.38 -21.70
CA TYR A 591 -6.33 -11.48 -21.95
C TYR A 591 -5.04 -12.02 -21.33
N THR A 592 -3.91 -11.55 -21.86
CA THR A 592 -2.59 -11.75 -21.24
C THR A 592 -2.10 -10.42 -20.68
N CYS A 593 -1.75 -10.41 -19.39
CA CYS A 593 -0.97 -9.34 -18.80
C CYS A 593 0.51 -9.67 -19.02
N PHE A 594 1.31 -8.72 -19.48
CA PHE A 594 2.75 -8.89 -19.61
C PHE A 594 3.48 -7.67 -19.05
N LEU A 595 4.52 -7.95 -18.28
CA LEU A 595 5.29 -6.97 -17.54
C LEU A 595 6.70 -6.91 -18.12
N CYS A 596 7.09 -5.72 -18.58
CA CYS A 596 8.41 -5.48 -19.14
C CYS A 596 9.21 -4.59 -18.19
N TYR A 597 10.46 -4.94 -17.96
CA TYR A 597 11.39 -4.11 -17.20
C TYR A 597 12.49 -3.63 -18.15
N PRO A 598 12.63 -2.31 -18.40
CA PRO A 598 13.62 -1.77 -19.33
C PRO A 598 15.02 -1.82 -18.67
N ARG A 599 15.57 -3.03 -18.54
CA ARG A 599 16.87 -3.34 -17.94
C ARG A 599 17.60 -4.33 -18.85
N LYS A 600 18.93 -4.21 -18.92
CA LYS A 600 19.79 -4.96 -19.86
C LYS A 600 19.58 -6.48 -19.83
N ASP A 601 19.41 -7.05 -18.63
CA ASP A 601 19.30 -8.50 -18.43
C ASP A 601 17.91 -8.94 -17.96
N ALA A 602 16.91 -8.06 -18.00
CA ALA A 602 15.55 -8.40 -17.60
C ALA A 602 14.73 -8.92 -18.78
N LEU A 603 14.17 -10.12 -18.61
CA LEU A 603 13.13 -10.63 -19.50
C LEU A 603 11.77 -10.12 -19.06
N ALA A 604 10.90 -9.84 -20.03
CA ALA A 604 9.49 -9.65 -19.72
C ALA A 604 8.87 -10.97 -19.28
N TYR A 605 7.85 -10.91 -18.43
CA TYR A 605 7.10 -12.10 -18.01
C TYR A 605 5.60 -11.88 -18.19
N CYS A 606 4.86 -12.97 -18.31
CA CYS A 606 3.41 -12.96 -18.46
C CYS A 606 2.72 -13.37 -17.15
N TYR A 607 1.72 -12.58 -16.75
CA TYR A 607 0.77 -12.96 -15.72
C TYR A 607 -0.53 -13.42 -16.38
N HIS A 608 -0.94 -14.65 -16.08
CA HIS A 608 -2.13 -15.27 -16.65
C HIS A 608 -3.28 -15.24 -15.65
N THR A 609 -4.39 -14.61 -16.03
CA THR A 609 -5.62 -14.55 -15.23
C THR A 609 -6.62 -15.64 -15.61
N SER A 610 -6.27 -16.54 -16.52
CA SER A 610 -7.13 -17.60 -17.04
C SER A 610 -6.36 -18.90 -17.22
N TYR A 611 -7.07 -20.02 -17.09
CA TYR A 611 -6.54 -21.35 -17.37
C TYR A 611 -6.60 -21.65 -18.88
N ASP A 612 -5.79 -22.61 -19.32
CA ASP A 612 -5.87 -23.15 -20.67
C ASP A 612 -7.29 -23.71 -20.92
N SER A 613 -7.87 -23.40 -22.08
CA SER A 613 -9.24 -23.79 -22.46
C SER A 613 -9.35 -23.95 -23.99
N PRO A 614 -10.41 -24.55 -24.53
CA PRO A 614 -10.59 -24.65 -25.97
C PRO A 614 -10.41 -23.28 -26.66
N GLY A 615 -9.54 -23.21 -27.66
CA GLY A 615 -9.21 -21.98 -28.38
C GLY A 615 -8.29 -20.99 -27.65
N HIS A 616 -7.86 -21.27 -26.41
CA HIS A 616 -6.96 -20.41 -25.64
C HIS A 616 -5.82 -21.20 -24.98
N ARG A 617 -4.60 -20.66 -25.08
CA ARG A 617 -3.43 -21.14 -24.34
C ARG A 617 -2.74 -19.98 -23.65
N ARG A 618 -2.24 -20.23 -22.44
CA ARG A 618 -1.35 -19.32 -21.74
C ARG A 618 -0.07 -19.15 -22.56
N VAL A 619 0.36 -17.89 -22.68
CA VAL A 619 1.64 -17.56 -23.33
C VAL A 619 2.78 -18.16 -22.52
N ASN A 620 3.58 -19.02 -23.12
CA ASN A 620 4.80 -19.53 -22.47
C ASN A 620 5.93 -18.50 -22.63
N ASP A 621 6.02 -17.59 -21.67
CA ASP A 621 6.99 -16.49 -21.61
C ASP A 621 8.44 -16.95 -21.47
N ARG A 622 8.67 -18.18 -21.02
CA ARG A 622 10.01 -18.80 -20.93
C ARG A 622 10.49 -19.40 -22.24
N HIS A 623 9.62 -19.54 -23.25
CA HIS A 623 9.97 -20.17 -24.51
C HIS A 623 10.24 -19.10 -25.59
N PRO A 624 11.51 -18.88 -26.01
CA PRO A 624 11.89 -17.75 -26.88
C PRO A 624 11.27 -17.77 -28.29
N ALA A 625 10.77 -18.93 -28.74
CA ALA A 625 10.00 -19.06 -29.99
C ALA A 625 8.50 -18.75 -29.85
N LYS A 626 7.98 -18.62 -28.63
CA LYS A 626 6.58 -18.26 -28.34
C LYS A 626 6.46 -16.81 -27.88
N PHE A 627 7.41 -16.38 -27.07
CA PHE A 627 7.47 -15.04 -26.52
C PHE A 627 8.93 -14.58 -26.48
N ARG A 628 9.18 -13.36 -26.95
CA ARG A 628 10.53 -12.77 -26.96
C ARG A 628 10.45 -11.40 -26.34
N SER A 629 11.44 -11.05 -25.55
CA SER A 629 11.62 -9.69 -25.03
C SER A 629 13.08 -9.26 -25.14
N GLU A 630 13.32 -7.99 -25.45
CA GLU A 630 14.64 -7.41 -25.57
C GLU A 630 14.59 -5.95 -25.11
N THR A 631 15.59 -5.48 -24.39
CA THR A 631 15.78 -4.04 -24.10
C THR A 631 17.05 -3.55 -24.78
N ARG A 632 16.96 -2.42 -25.49
CA ARG A 632 18.11 -1.72 -26.07
C ARG A 632 18.21 -0.30 -25.55
N PHE A 633 19.44 0.19 -25.44
CA PHE A 633 19.76 1.52 -24.97
C PHE A 633 20.56 2.26 -26.04
N THR A 634 20.12 3.47 -26.38
CA THR A 634 20.93 4.47 -27.09
C THR A 634 21.48 5.47 -26.08
N ASP A 635 22.06 6.58 -26.54
CA ASP A 635 22.55 7.64 -25.65
C ASP A 635 21.40 8.43 -24.98
N ASP A 636 20.21 8.43 -25.58
CA ASP A 636 19.05 9.24 -25.18
C ASP A 636 17.72 8.48 -25.16
N CYS A 637 17.70 7.18 -25.47
CA CYS A 637 16.48 6.38 -25.59
C CYS A 637 16.65 5.00 -24.96
N VAL A 638 15.59 4.54 -24.31
CA VAL A 638 15.43 3.16 -23.87
C VAL A 638 14.29 2.54 -24.67
N MET A 639 14.62 1.49 -25.41
CA MET A 639 13.71 0.74 -26.28
C MET A 639 13.42 -0.61 -25.64
N ASN A 640 12.15 -0.91 -25.39
CA ASN A 640 11.70 -2.22 -24.94
C ASN A 640 10.86 -2.89 -26.03
N TYR A 641 11.30 -4.07 -26.46
CA TYR A 641 10.66 -4.88 -27.49
C TYR A 641 10.04 -6.12 -26.87
N VAL A 642 8.82 -6.45 -27.31
CA VAL A 642 8.14 -7.72 -27.04
C VAL A 642 7.58 -8.29 -28.34
N GLY A 643 7.81 -9.57 -28.59
CA GLY A 643 7.23 -10.32 -29.71
C GLY A 643 6.41 -11.50 -29.21
N PHE A 644 5.13 -11.55 -29.61
CA PHE A 644 4.27 -12.72 -29.39
C PHE A 644 4.17 -13.51 -30.68
N SER A 645 4.53 -14.80 -30.64
CA SER A 645 4.29 -15.68 -31.78
C SER A 645 2.78 -15.86 -32.01
N TRP A 646 2.40 -15.96 -33.27
CA TRP A 646 1.05 -16.40 -33.68
C TRP A 646 0.65 -17.75 -33.12
N ASP A 647 1.61 -18.57 -32.66
CA ASP A 647 1.31 -19.84 -32.00
C ASP A 647 0.50 -19.67 -30.71
N ASN A 648 0.69 -18.56 -29.98
CA ASN A 648 -0.10 -18.23 -28.78
C ASN A 648 -1.58 -17.96 -29.12
N PHE A 649 -1.87 -17.62 -30.38
CA PHE A 649 -3.18 -17.19 -30.87
C PHE A 649 -3.59 -17.99 -32.11
N ALA A 650 -3.16 -19.25 -32.22
CA ALA A 650 -3.21 -20.01 -33.48
C ALA A 650 -4.62 -20.13 -34.07
N THR A 651 -5.66 -20.16 -33.24
CA THR A 651 -7.07 -20.22 -33.64
C THR A 651 -7.73 -18.85 -33.82
N LEU A 652 -7.01 -17.77 -33.52
CA LEU A 652 -7.48 -16.39 -33.49
C LEU A 652 -6.67 -15.48 -34.43
N ILE A 653 -6.06 -16.05 -35.48
CA ILE A 653 -5.27 -15.28 -36.45
C ILE A 653 -6.15 -14.18 -37.08
N PRO A 654 -5.78 -12.90 -36.91
CA PRO A 654 -6.65 -11.78 -37.24
C PRO A 654 -6.98 -11.71 -38.73
N THR A 655 -8.20 -11.28 -39.02
CA THR A 655 -8.71 -10.82 -40.32
C THR A 655 -8.69 -9.29 -40.38
N ARG A 656 -9.04 -8.69 -41.52
CA ARG A 656 -9.16 -7.22 -41.66
C ARG A 656 -10.21 -6.60 -40.72
N ASP A 657 -11.22 -7.36 -40.34
CA ASP A 657 -12.30 -6.92 -39.45
C ASP A 657 -12.02 -7.25 -37.97
N SER A 658 -10.88 -7.90 -37.68
CA SER A 658 -10.53 -8.26 -36.31
C SER A 658 -10.16 -7.03 -35.50
N VAL A 659 -10.71 -6.96 -34.29
CA VAL A 659 -10.39 -5.94 -33.29
C VAL A 659 -9.90 -6.64 -32.04
N TRP A 660 -8.69 -6.31 -31.59
CA TRP A 660 -8.12 -6.83 -30.34
C TRP A 660 -8.07 -5.71 -29.30
N ASP A 661 -8.34 -6.01 -28.04
CA ASP A 661 -8.19 -5.01 -26.97
C ASP A 661 -6.72 -4.94 -26.56
N PHE A 662 -6.20 -3.72 -26.38
CA PHE A 662 -4.81 -3.50 -25.99
C PHE A 662 -4.67 -2.30 -25.05
N GLU A 663 -3.77 -2.41 -24.08
CA GLU A 663 -3.34 -1.29 -23.25
C GLU A 663 -1.86 -1.43 -22.90
N SER A 664 -1.22 -0.28 -22.71
CA SER A 664 0.12 -0.23 -22.14
C SER A 664 0.22 0.95 -21.19
N VAL A 665 0.69 0.66 -19.98
CA VAL A 665 0.96 1.63 -18.93
C VAL A 665 2.44 1.61 -18.63
N PHE A 666 3.07 2.77 -18.63
CA PHE A 666 4.45 2.96 -18.24
C PHE A 666 4.51 3.49 -16.80
N TRP A 667 5.03 2.67 -15.89
CA TRP A 667 5.35 2.98 -14.49
C TRP A 667 6.82 3.37 -14.37
N GLY A 668 7.20 4.44 -15.06
CA GLY A 668 8.57 4.94 -15.05
C GLY A 668 8.69 6.33 -14.42
N PRO A 669 9.80 7.04 -14.69
CA PRO A 669 10.04 8.39 -14.21
C PRO A 669 8.89 9.36 -14.48
N VAL A 670 8.12 9.12 -15.55
CA VAL A 670 6.82 9.76 -15.78
C VAL A 670 5.75 8.71 -16.08
N ALA A 671 4.90 8.48 -15.09
CA ALA A 671 3.76 7.60 -15.20
C ALA A 671 2.83 8.06 -16.33
N SER A 672 2.60 7.20 -17.32
CA SER A 672 1.77 7.50 -18.49
C SER A 672 1.15 6.22 -19.05
N ALA A 673 0.08 6.36 -19.82
CA ALA A 673 -0.63 5.26 -20.45
C ALA A 673 -0.92 5.58 -21.92
N TRP A 674 -1.01 4.53 -22.75
CA TRP A 674 -1.40 4.69 -24.13
C TRP A 674 -2.88 5.11 -24.24
N ASN A 675 -3.80 4.28 -23.76
CA ASN A 675 -5.24 4.57 -23.80
C ASN A 675 -5.82 5.09 -22.47
N GLY A 676 -5.14 4.88 -21.35
CA GLY A 676 -5.54 5.45 -20.05
C GLY A 676 -6.76 4.76 -19.43
N THR A 677 -6.77 3.43 -19.43
CA THR A 677 -7.80 2.58 -18.83
C THR A 677 -8.23 2.98 -17.43
N GLU A 678 -9.52 2.83 -17.08
CA GLU A 678 -10.05 3.11 -15.74
C GLU A 678 -9.51 2.14 -14.68
N SER A 679 -9.21 0.91 -15.08
CA SER A 679 -8.62 -0.12 -14.22
C SER A 679 -7.63 -0.95 -15.04
N ILE A 680 -6.53 -1.38 -14.41
CA ILE A 680 -5.56 -2.31 -15.00
C ILE A 680 -6.21 -3.60 -15.52
N HIS A 681 -7.35 -4.03 -14.95
CA HIS A 681 -8.09 -5.21 -15.42
C HIS A 681 -9.45 -4.86 -16.06
N GLY A 682 -9.73 -3.57 -16.25
CA GLY A 682 -10.94 -3.05 -16.88
C GLY A 682 -10.88 -3.10 -18.41
N ARG A 683 -11.03 -4.28 -19.00
CA ARG A 683 -10.94 -4.48 -20.47
C ARG A 683 -11.80 -3.54 -21.31
N SER A 684 -12.99 -3.18 -20.81
CA SER A 684 -13.92 -2.27 -21.49
C SER A 684 -13.33 -0.89 -21.76
N THR A 685 -12.30 -0.49 -21.01
CA THR A 685 -11.66 0.83 -21.11
C THR A 685 -10.28 0.80 -21.77
N TRP A 686 -9.89 -0.31 -22.38
CA TRP A 686 -8.64 -0.43 -23.15
C TRP A 686 -8.79 0.14 -24.56
N GLY A 687 -7.67 0.41 -25.22
CA GLY A 687 -7.65 0.78 -26.64
C GLY A 687 -7.81 -0.45 -27.53
N GLU A 688 -7.75 -0.22 -28.84
CA GLU A 688 -8.07 -1.24 -29.84
C GLU A 688 -6.93 -1.38 -30.87
N LEU A 689 -6.54 -2.61 -31.18
CA LEU A 689 -5.72 -2.94 -32.34
C LEU A 689 -6.63 -3.38 -33.47
N THR A 690 -6.41 -2.81 -34.65
CA THR A 690 -7.03 -3.20 -35.91
C THR A 690 -5.94 -3.69 -36.86
N PHE A 691 -6.25 -4.60 -37.77
CA PHE A 691 -5.22 -5.30 -38.56
C PHE A 691 -5.32 -4.98 -40.05
N ASP A 692 -4.21 -4.52 -40.62
CA ASP A 692 -4.00 -4.35 -42.06
C ASP A 692 -3.19 -5.53 -42.60
N ILE A 693 -3.81 -6.70 -42.59
CA ILE A 693 -3.23 -7.95 -43.08
C ILE A 693 -4.02 -8.34 -44.33
N SER A 694 -3.33 -8.56 -45.45
CA SER A 694 -3.97 -9.06 -46.66
C SER A 694 -4.37 -10.53 -46.51
N ASP A 695 -5.31 -11.01 -47.31
CA ASP A 695 -5.67 -12.43 -47.28
C ASP A 695 -4.47 -13.33 -47.60
N ALA A 696 -3.59 -12.91 -48.53
CA ALA A 696 -2.36 -13.60 -48.88
C ALA A 696 -1.39 -13.69 -47.69
N ASP A 697 -1.21 -12.58 -46.94
CA ASP A 697 -0.34 -12.59 -45.75
C ASP A 697 -0.94 -13.44 -44.62
N ARG A 698 -2.27 -13.39 -44.45
CA ARG A 698 -2.96 -14.25 -43.50
C ARG A 698 -2.79 -15.73 -43.84
N ILE A 699 -2.88 -16.09 -45.12
CA ILE A 699 -2.64 -17.45 -45.61
C ILE A 699 -1.21 -17.90 -45.31
N ARG A 700 -0.20 -17.02 -45.45
CA ARG A 700 1.18 -17.33 -45.04
C ARG A 700 1.28 -17.68 -43.56
N ILE A 701 0.63 -16.91 -42.69
CA ILE A 701 0.58 -17.19 -41.24
C ILE A 701 -0.10 -18.55 -40.99
N LEU A 702 -1.29 -18.77 -41.57
CA LEU A 702 -2.05 -20.00 -41.39
C LEU A 702 -1.28 -21.23 -41.84
N ARG A 703 -0.61 -21.16 -43.00
CA ARG A 703 0.24 -22.24 -43.51
C ARG A 703 1.29 -22.64 -42.47
N ALA A 704 1.98 -21.67 -41.86
CA ALA A 704 2.95 -21.95 -40.80
C ALA A 704 2.29 -22.55 -39.55
N GLN A 705 1.09 -22.10 -39.17
CA GLN A 705 0.36 -22.63 -38.02
C GLN A 705 -0.14 -24.07 -38.24
N LEU A 706 -0.54 -24.44 -39.46
CA LEU A 706 -0.93 -25.81 -39.80
C LEU A 706 0.23 -26.79 -39.59
N PHE A 707 1.43 -26.47 -40.06
CA PHE A 707 2.61 -27.31 -39.82
C PHE A 707 2.95 -27.45 -38.33
N LYS A 708 2.84 -26.36 -37.56
CA LYS A 708 3.06 -26.39 -36.10
C LYS A 708 2.00 -27.22 -35.38
N ALA A 709 0.73 -27.09 -35.78
CA ALA A 709 -0.39 -27.82 -35.22
C ALA A 709 -0.27 -29.32 -35.50
N VAL A 710 -0.02 -29.73 -36.76
CA VAL A 710 0.17 -31.14 -37.12
C VAL A 710 1.38 -31.73 -36.40
N ARG A 711 2.50 -31.01 -36.28
CA ARG A 711 3.65 -31.49 -35.51
C ARG A 711 3.30 -31.74 -34.04
N SER A 712 2.56 -30.81 -33.43
CA SER A 712 2.15 -30.94 -32.03
C SER A 712 1.15 -32.09 -31.85
N TYR A 713 0.18 -32.21 -32.75
CA TYR A 713 -0.79 -33.32 -32.78
C TYR A 713 -0.11 -34.68 -32.97
N LYS A 714 0.84 -34.81 -33.90
CA LYS A 714 1.61 -36.05 -34.07
C LYS A 714 2.45 -36.40 -32.84
N ALA A 715 2.93 -35.39 -32.11
CA ALA A 715 3.62 -35.65 -30.84
C ALA A 715 2.68 -36.27 -29.80
N GLU A 716 1.38 -35.95 -29.83
CA GLU A 716 0.34 -36.53 -28.96
C GLU A 716 -0.01 -37.99 -29.33
N GLN A 717 0.53 -38.54 -30.41
CA GLN A 717 0.43 -39.96 -30.77
C GLN A 717 1.64 -40.77 -30.26
N SER A 718 2.65 -40.12 -29.71
CA SER A 718 3.88 -40.78 -29.25
C SER A 718 3.77 -41.18 -27.78
N PRO A 719 4.23 -42.39 -27.39
CA PRO A 719 4.32 -42.79 -25.98
C PRO A 719 5.29 -41.91 -25.17
N ASN A 720 6.17 -41.16 -25.86
CA ASN A 720 7.14 -40.25 -25.26
C ASN A 720 6.67 -38.79 -25.24
N ALA A 721 5.38 -38.51 -25.45
CA ALA A 721 4.85 -37.16 -25.38
C ALA A 721 5.04 -36.58 -23.96
N PRO A 722 5.73 -35.44 -23.79
CA PRO A 722 5.83 -34.81 -22.48
C PRO A 722 4.49 -34.15 -22.13
N ILE A 723 3.92 -34.52 -20.99
CA ILE A 723 2.91 -33.71 -20.30
C ILE A 723 3.66 -32.84 -19.30
N ALA A 724 3.31 -31.56 -19.21
CA ALA A 724 3.73 -30.60 -18.19
C ALA A 724 4.44 -31.23 -16.96
N ASP A 725 5.77 -31.32 -17.04
CA ASP A 725 6.71 -31.77 -16.00
C ASP A 725 6.54 -33.23 -15.47
N CYS A 726 5.73 -34.08 -16.11
CA CYS A 726 5.59 -35.52 -15.82
C CYS A 726 5.49 -36.33 -17.12
N VAL A 727 6.38 -37.31 -17.33
CA VAL A 727 6.31 -38.19 -18.51
C VAL A 727 5.19 -39.21 -18.32
N GLN A 728 4.05 -39.04 -18.99
CA GLN A 728 3.06 -40.10 -19.21
C GLN A 728 2.32 -39.88 -20.54
N GLY A 729 2.77 -40.54 -21.61
CA GLY A 729 1.97 -40.93 -22.78
C GLY A 729 1.39 -39.84 -23.68
N GLY A 730 1.27 -40.17 -24.97
CA GLY A 730 0.45 -39.42 -25.92
C GLY A 730 -1.04 -39.54 -25.56
N VAL A 731 -1.84 -38.54 -25.94
CA VAL A 731 -3.28 -38.50 -25.61
C VAL A 731 -4.05 -39.75 -26.10
N PHE A 732 -3.65 -40.33 -27.24
CA PHE A 732 -4.30 -41.52 -27.79
C PHE A 732 -3.73 -42.81 -27.19
N ASP A 733 -2.40 -42.90 -27.13
CA ASP A 733 -1.64 -44.02 -26.55
C ASP A 733 -2.11 -44.36 -25.12
N PHE A 734 -2.32 -43.33 -24.28
CA PHE A 734 -2.80 -43.53 -22.91
C PHE A 734 -4.14 -44.28 -22.84
N TRP A 735 -5.09 -44.01 -23.74
CA TRP A 735 -6.41 -44.64 -23.69
C TRP A 735 -6.43 -46.03 -24.33
N GLN A 736 -5.45 -46.36 -25.16
CA GLN A 736 -5.25 -47.71 -25.72
C GLN A 736 -4.66 -48.68 -24.69
N ASP A 737 -4.03 -48.18 -23.62
CA ASP A 737 -3.38 -49.01 -22.61
C ASP A 737 -4.41 -49.87 -21.84
N ASP A 738 -4.23 -51.20 -21.88
CA ASP A 738 -5.14 -52.17 -21.25
C ASP A 738 -5.14 -52.11 -19.70
N ALA A 739 -4.09 -51.57 -19.08
CA ALA A 739 -3.90 -51.56 -17.63
C ALA A 739 -4.31 -50.23 -16.98
N LEU A 740 -4.02 -49.10 -17.63
CA LEU A 740 -4.25 -47.75 -17.11
C LEU A 740 -5.30 -46.95 -17.90
N GLY A 741 -5.60 -47.36 -19.13
CA GLY A 741 -6.51 -46.69 -20.06
C GLY A 741 -7.94 -47.23 -20.03
N ASP A 742 -8.65 -47.02 -21.15
CA ASP A 742 -10.00 -47.54 -21.40
C ASP A 742 -10.11 -47.89 -22.90
N PRO A 743 -9.69 -49.11 -23.29
CA PRO A 743 -9.67 -49.51 -24.70
C PRO A 743 -11.04 -49.45 -25.38
N ALA A 744 -12.13 -49.67 -24.64
CA ALA A 744 -13.48 -49.58 -25.19
C ALA A 744 -13.85 -48.13 -25.56
N PHE A 745 -13.53 -47.17 -24.68
CA PHE A 745 -13.67 -45.75 -24.99
C PHE A 745 -12.79 -45.34 -26.17
N TYR A 746 -11.54 -45.82 -26.22
CA TYR A 746 -10.65 -45.53 -27.35
C TYR A 746 -11.29 -46.01 -28.66
N GLU A 747 -11.69 -47.28 -28.74
CA GLU A 747 -12.16 -47.89 -29.98
C GLU A 747 -13.48 -47.32 -30.50
N GLN A 748 -14.35 -46.87 -29.60
CA GLN A 748 -15.65 -46.30 -29.95
C GLN A 748 -15.58 -44.79 -30.23
N CYS A 749 -14.80 -44.04 -29.46
CA CYS A 749 -14.83 -42.57 -29.48
C CYS A 749 -13.55 -41.94 -30.04
N LEU A 750 -12.37 -42.50 -29.76
CA LEU A 750 -11.10 -41.87 -30.14
C LEU A 750 -10.54 -42.36 -31.47
N ARG A 751 -10.64 -43.65 -31.80
CA ARG A 751 -10.18 -44.17 -33.10
C ARG A 751 -10.81 -43.44 -34.30
N PRO A 752 -12.14 -43.21 -34.36
CA PRO A 752 -12.73 -42.44 -35.46
C PRO A 752 -12.28 -40.98 -35.51
N LEU A 753 -11.95 -40.38 -34.35
CA LEU A 753 -11.40 -39.03 -34.28
C LEU A 753 -9.97 -39.00 -34.82
N GLU A 754 -9.13 -39.94 -34.40
CA GLU A 754 -7.73 -40.07 -34.83
C GLU A 754 -7.62 -40.30 -36.34
N GLU A 755 -8.34 -41.28 -36.89
CA GLU A 755 -8.34 -41.56 -38.34
C GLU A 755 -8.71 -40.32 -39.18
N ARG A 756 -9.71 -39.57 -38.73
CA ARG A 756 -10.14 -38.33 -39.41
C ARG A 756 -9.10 -37.23 -39.33
N LEU A 757 -8.47 -37.04 -38.16
CA LEU A 757 -7.44 -36.02 -37.96
C LEU A 757 -6.13 -36.39 -38.69
N ASP A 758 -5.81 -37.67 -38.80
CA ASP A 758 -4.66 -38.19 -39.55
C ASP A 758 -4.83 -38.02 -41.05
N ALA A 759 -6.01 -38.35 -41.58
CA ALA A 759 -6.34 -38.14 -42.98
C ALA A 759 -6.21 -36.65 -43.37
N ALA A 760 -6.65 -35.74 -42.50
CA ALA A 760 -6.46 -34.31 -42.69
C ALA A 760 -4.99 -33.89 -42.54
N ALA A 761 -4.26 -34.45 -41.57
CA ALA A 761 -2.86 -34.11 -41.32
C ALA A 761 -1.94 -34.51 -42.48
N ALA A 762 -2.26 -35.61 -43.19
CA ALA A 762 -1.55 -36.06 -44.39
C ALA A 762 -1.64 -35.06 -45.56
N ARG A 763 -2.64 -34.17 -45.57
CA ARG A 763 -2.79 -33.12 -46.56
C ARG A 763 -1.86 -31.93 -46.31
N VAL A 764 -1.33 -31.78 -45.09
CA VAL A 764 -0.42 -30.69 -44.72
C VAL A 764 0.98 -30.94 -45.27
N LYS A 765 1.29 -30.34 -46.43
CA LYS A 765 2.55 -30.52 -47.16
C LYS A 765 3.09 -29.21 -47.74
N VAL A 766 4.39 -29.19 -48.05
CA VAL A 766 5.00 -28.00 -48.69
C VAL A 766 4.37 -27.82 -50.06
N GLY A 767 4.00 -26.58 -50.41
CA GLY A 767 3.36 -26.27 -51.69
C GLY A 767 1.84 -26.47 -51.73
N MET A 768 1.15 -26.62 -50.58
CA MET A 768 -0.31 -26.60 -50.53
C MET A 768 -0.88 -25.34 -51.21
N PRO A 769 -1.86 -25.49 -52.11
CA PRO A 769 -2.67 -24.38 -52.62
C PRO A 769 -3.28 -23.54 -51.50
N ASP A 770 -3.47 -22.25 -51.77
CA ASP A 770 -3.96 -21.28 -50.78
C ASP A 770 -5.38 -21.60 -50.29
N ASP A 771 -6.26 -22.09 -51.17
CA ASP A 771 -7.61 -22.56 -50.84
C ASP A 771 -7.59 -23.79 -49.92
N GLU A 772 -6.65 -24.72 -50.14
CA GLU A 772 -6.45 -25.86 -49.24
C GLU A 772 -5.95 -25.43 -47.85
N VAL A 773 -5.05 -24.43 -47.78
CA VAL A 773 -4.61 -23.85 -46.49
C VAL A 773 -5.79 -23.27 -45.72
N VAL A 774 -6.66 -22.49 -46.39
CA VAL A 774 -7.83 -21.88 -45.76
C VAL A 774 -8.79 -22.96 -45.25
N ALA A 775 -9.10 -23.96 -46.08
CA ALA A 775 -10.01 -25.05 -45.71
C ALA A 775 -9.47 -25.86 -44.52
N LEU A 776 -8.19 -26.27 -44.55
CA LEU A 776 -7.57 -27.01 -43.45
C LEU A 776 -7.51 -26.17 -42.15
N ALA A 777 -7.26 -24.87 -42.26
CA ALA A 777 -7.23 -23.98 -41.11
C ALA A 777 -8.61 -23.82 -40.47
N GLN A 778 -9.65 -23.66 -41.28
CA GLN A 778 -11.02 -23.54 -40.81
C GLN A 778 -11.52 -24.82 -40.14
N ASP A 779 -11.24 -25.98 -40.73
CA ASP A 779 -11.85 -27.23 -40.31
C ASP A 779 -11.04 -27.96 -39.23
N TYR A 780 -9.70 -27.89 -39.26
CA TYR A 780 -8.85 -28.80 -38.47
C TYR A 780 -7.87 -28.14 -37.50
N LEU A 781 -7.51 -26.87 -37.70
CA LEU A 781 -6.48 -26.20 -36.88
C LEU A 781 -6.82 -26.21 -35.39
N ALA A 782 -8.04 -25.83 -35.02
CA ALA A 782 -8.50 -25.87 -33.63
C ALA A 782 -8.51 -27.30 -33.08
N GLN A 783 -8.95 -28.28 -33.88
CA GLN A 783 -9.04 -29.68 -33.43
C GLN A 783 -7.66 -30.27 -33.09
N TRP A 784 -6.64 -30.00 -33.92
CA TRP A 784 -5.27 -30.44 -33.62
C TRP A 784 -4.68 -29.75 -32.39
N ARG A 785 -4.95 -28.46 -32.20
CA ARG A 785 -4.43 -27.69 -31.05
C ARG A 785 -5.13 -28.05 -29.74
N ASP A 786 -6.43 -28.33 -29.79
CA ASP A 786 -7.30 -28.62 -28.65
C ASP A 786 -7.56 -30.11 -28.44
N ILE A 787 -6.70 -31.00 -28.98
CA ILE A 787 -6.98 -32.44 -28.97
C ILE A 787 -7.21 -32.98 -27.55
N ARG A 788 -6.41 -32.58 -26.56
CA ARG A 788 -6.58 -32.98 -25.16
C ARG A 788 -7.92 -32.54 -24.56
N PHE A 789 -8.37 -31.32 -24.86
CA PHE A 789 -9.69 -30.84 -24.43
C PHE A 789 -10.83 -31.58 -25.13
N THR A 790 -10.65 -31.89 -26.41
CA THR A 790 -11.61 -32.66 -27.20
C THR A 790 -11.78 -34.06 -26.62
N VAL A 791 -10.68 -34.74 -26.32
CA VAL A 791 -10.67 -36.07 -25.69
C VAL A 791 -11.31 -36.03 -24.31
N ALA A 792 -10.98 -35.04 -23.48
CA ALA A 792 -11.58 -34.88 -22.15
C ALA A 792 -13.11 -34.71 -22.22
N ARG A 793 -13.62 -33.93 -23.19
CA ARG A 793 -15.06 -33.79 -23.42
C ARG A 793 -15.70 -35.10 -23.89
N LEU A 794 -15.11 -35.77 -24.88
CA LEU A 794 -15.60 -37.07 -25.36
C LEU A 794 -15.65 -38.10 -24.24
N ARG A 795 -14.66 -38.09 -23.33
CA ARG A 795 -14.63 -38.96 -22.16
C ARG A 795 -15.78 -38.66 -21.20
N ALA A 796 -16.01 -37.38 -20.90
CA ALA A 796 -17.13 -36.97 -20.06
C ALA A 796 -18.47 -37.41 -20.67
N ASP A 797 -18.67 -37.20 -21.98
CA ASP A 797 -19.90 -37.60 -22.68
C ASP A 797 -20.08 -39.13 -22.75
N TYR A 798 -18.98 -39.88 -22.90
CA TYR A 798 -18.99 -41.34 -22.87
C TYR A 798 -19.38 -41.87 -21.48
N LEU A 799 -18.78 -41.34 -20.42
CA LEU A 799 -19.09 -41.72 -19.04
C LEU A 799 -20.51 -41.33 -18.64
N ALA A 800 -20.98 -40.13 -19.03
CA ALA A 800 -22.33 -39.68 -18.74
C ALA A 800 -23.39 -40.63 -19.35
N ARG A 801 -23.19 -41.07 -20.59
CA ARG A 801 -24.07 -42.05 -21.23
C ARG A 801 -24.01 -43.42 -20.55
N SER A 802 -22.80 -43.86 -20.19
CA SER A 802 -22.56 -45.14 -19.52
C SER A 802 -23.10 -45.21 -18.07
N LEU A 803 -23.46 -44.06 -17.48
CA LEU A 803 -24.06 -43.97 -16.14
C LEU A 803 -25.60 -43.85 -16.18
N THR A 804 -26.18 -43.57 -17.35
CA THR A 804 -27.63 -43.48 -17.55
C THR A 804 -28.24 -44.68 -18.28
N GLU A 805 -27.40 -45.54 -18.84
CA GLU A 805 -27.71 -46.90 -19.29
C GLU A 805 -27.39 -47.90 -18.17
#